data_AF-A0A6N7MAD5-F1
#
_entry.id   AF-A0A6N7MAD5-F1
#
_cell.length_a   1.000
_cell.length_b   1.000
_cell.length_c   1.000
_cell.angle_alpha   90.00
_cell.angle_beta   90.00
_cell.angle_gamma   90.00
#
_symmetry.space_group_name_H-M   'P 1'
#
loop_
_entity.id
_entity.type
_entity.pdbx_description
1 polymer ?
#
loop_
_entity_poly.entity_id
_entity_poly.type
_entity_poly.pdbx_seq_one_letter_code
_entity_poly.pdbx_strand_id
1 'polypeptide(L)'
;NSTAVENVSQKKLHYRFAFILAQLHEEVENFDDAYKYYGDVIKMNPPYEMTFNAKINRAGSFDISSGNVEEIKKELQKMLKDEKNVDYHDQIYYALGQIYIKQEDISTAVDYLKQSASSSVSNNIQKGISFLTLADIYFEKSEYPLAQAYYDSTVSMLTNDYPDYDIIEAKSKNLNDLVKHINTVELEDSLQRLSKMGNGELLALVDGIIKKINEEKRLEREKQLDQQYNTMQYYQNERRFRDNIQTGGGWYFYNTSTLGFGRNEFKRKWGNRKLEDNWRRKNKEMASLLQIPDEEILEEQDTNNGQGKEINKKSRDYYLKNIPRTDSMIQVSHQRIAFSLYNMGQIYQNQLKDYERAIKAFEELNERYPESDYLLSSYYHLYELNQARSDEQIAIHYRNLILSEFSESEFARRLSDPDYYSKIKEQENKIKSFYENTYTNYKNGLYAEVIDNYDYATANFKKHELLPQFMLLKALSVGRTSDIRAFKNALNEIVVTYPGSEVTIMAKEIIAYLNQSHPVLIEEEEEIQSQEIYSFEDSTSHYFALVVEKDKVDMNQLLFFIISFNIDFYTSEDFITEGEMLDDDHQIITVKQFVDEKAAMEYYSKIKSDPEILAELSNTIYDFFVISDKNLKTIHEDKSVSKYLKFFKKQYLR
;
A
#
# COMPACT_ATOMS: atom_id res chain seq x y z
N ASN A 1 23.30 -24.78 -37.53
CA ASN A 1 24.49 -25.39 -38.17
C ASN A 1 24.98 -26.59 -37.37
N SER A 2 24.79 -27.81 -37.89
CA SER A 2 25.13 -29.12 -37.28
C SER A 2 26.63 -29.44 -37.27
N THR A 3 27.47 -28.57 -37.84
CA THR A 3 28.89 -28.80 -38.13
C THR A 3 29.71 -29.11 -36.88
N ALA A 4 29.29 -28.64 -35.70
CA ALA A 4 29.95 -28.96 -34.44
C ALA A 4 29.68 -30.40 -33.95
N VAL A 5 28.49 -30.96 -34.22
CA VAL A 5 28.14 -32.34 -33.86
C VAL A 5 28.90 -33.34 -34.72
N GLU A 6 29.06 -33.02 -36.01
CA GLU A 6 29.71 -33.88 -37.02
C GLU A 6 31.24 -33.98 -36.83
N ASN A 7 31.88 -32.96 -36.26
CA ASN A 7 33.35 -32.87 -36.15
C ASN A 7 33.93 -33.34 -34.79
N VAL A 8 33.11 -33.94 -33.93
CA VAL A 8 33.52 -34.35 -32.57
C VAL A 8 33.71 -35.86 -32.48
N SER A 9 34.94 -36.26 -32.12
CA SER A 9 35.33 -37.67 -31.96
C SER A 9 35.02 -38.23 -30.56
N GLN A 10 34.88 -37.37 -29.54
CA GLN A 10 34.61 -37.81 -28.17
C GLN A 10 33.11 -38.10 -27.97
N LYS A 11 32.77 -39.35 -27.64
CA LYS A 11 31.39 -39.78 -27.38
C LYS A 11 30.64 -38.84 -26.41
N LYS A 12 31.29 -38.39 -25.33
CA LYS A 12 30.72 -37.47 -24.33
C LYS A 12 30.31 -36.12 -24.91
N LEU A 13 31.13 -35.54 -25.78
CA LEU A 13 30.85 -34.24 -26.39
C LEU A 13 29.81 -34.39 -27.50
N HIS A 14 29.82 -35.50 -28.23
CA HIS A 14 28.91 -35.75 -29.33
C HIS A 14 27.43 -35.74 -28.88
N TYR A 15 27.06 -36.52 -27.86
CA TYR A 15 25.67 -36.51 -27.38
C TYR A 15 25.29 -35.21 -26.65
N ARG A 16 26.26 -34.48 -26.06
CA ARG A 16 25.99 -33.17 -25.44
C ARG A 16 25.68 -32.11 -26.50
N PHE A 17 26.43 -32.09 -27.60
CA PHE A 17 26.19 -31.15 -28.68
C PHE A 17 24.91 -31.48 -29.44
N ALA A 18 24.57 -32.76 -29.62
CA ALA A 18 23.28 -33.16 -30.17
C ALA A 18 22.12 -32.74 -29.27
N PHE A 19 22.27 -32.83 -27.94
CA PHE A 19 21.26 -32.38 -26.99
C PHE A 19 21.08 -30.85 -27.01
N ILE A 20 22.18 -30.08 -27.02
CA ILE A 20 22.12 -28.61 -27.14
C ILE A 20 21.52 -28.21 -28.48
N LEU A 21 21.84 -28.92 -29.57
CA LEU A 21 21.23 -28.66 -30.86
C LEU A 21 19.71 -28.86 -30.80
N ALA A 22 19.24 -29.93 -30.15
CA ALA A 22 17.81 -30.15 -29.93
C ALA A 22 17.16 -29.01 -29.13
N GLN A 23 17.80 -28.54 -28.06
CA GLN A 23 17.33 -27.38 -27.27
C GLN A 23 17.25 -26.09 -28.11
N LEU A 24 18.25 -25.83 -28.96
CA LEU A 24 18.24 -24.66 -29.83
C LEU A 24 17.11 -24.74 -30.88
N HIS A 25 16.82 -25.93 -31.40
CA HIS A 25 15.67 -26.13 -32.29
C HIS A 25 14.34 -25.93 -31.55
N GLU A 26 14.25 -26.35 -30.29
CA GLU A 26 13.09 -26.13 -29.42
C GLU A 26 12.87 -24.64 -29.11
N GLU A 27 13.93 -23.88 -28.81
CA GLU A 27 13.87 -22.43 -28.56
C GLU A 27 13.41 -21.61 -29.78
N VAL A 28 13.69 -22.08 -31.01
CA VAL A 28 13.22 -21.43 -32.25
C VAL A 28 11.90 -22.03 -32.76
N GLU A 29 11.18 -22.75 -31.90
CA GLU A 29 9.87 -23.39 -32.16
C GLU A 29 9.87 -24.41 -33.31
N ASN A 30 11.04 -24.94 -33.68
CA ASN A 30 11.18 -26.02 -34.66
C ASN A 30 11.12 -27.39 -33.96
N PHE A 31 9.90 -27.73 -33.51
CA PHE A 31 9.64 -28.90 -32.67
C PHE A 31 9.91 -30.24 -33.35
N ASP A 32 9.68 -30.36 -34.66
CA ASP A 32 9.94 -31.60 -35.42
C ASP A 32 11.42 -31.99 -35.40
N ASP A 33 12.30 -31.02 -35.66
CA ASP A 33 13.75 -31.23 -35.62
C ASP A 33 14.22 -31.47 -34.17
N ALA A 34 13.69 -30.72 -33.20
CA ALA A 34 13.99 -30.93 -31.78
C ALA A 34 13.65 -32.36 -31.34
N TYR A 35 12.44 -32.83 -31.67
CA TYR A 35 11.97 -34.19 -31.40
C TYR A 35 12.93 -35.24 -31.97
N LYS A 36 13.35 -35.05 -33.23
CA LYS A 36 14.29 -35.94 -33.91
C LYS A 36 15.67 -35.96 -33.23
N TYR A 37 16.25 -34.79 -32.96
CA TYR A 37 17.58 -34.69 -32.36
C TYR A 37 17.62 -35.24 -30.93
N TYR A 38 16.57 -35.02 -30.13
CA TYR A 38 16.45 -35.69 -28.82
C TYR A 38 16.34 -37.22 -28.97
N GLY A 39 15.62 -37.70 -29.99
CA GLY A 39 15.58 -39.11 -30.35
C GLY A 39 16.96 -39.68 -30.68
N ASP A 40 17.78 -38.93 -31.41
CA ASP A 40 19.15 -39.33 -31.75
C ASP A 40 20.08 -39.35 -30.54
N VAL A 41 19.94 -38.39 -29.60
CA VAL A 41 20.64 -38.42 -28.31
C VAL A 41 20.35 -39.72 -27.56
N ILE A 42 19.09 -40.16 -27.50
CA ILE A 42 18.71 -41.41 -26.82
C ILE A 42 19.39 -42.63 -27.47
N LYS A 43 19.46 -42.68 -28.82
CA LYS A 43 20.13 -43.76 -29.56
C LYS A 43 21.63 -43.85 -29.30
N MET A 44 22.27 -42.73 -28.93
CA MET A 44 23.70 -42.68 -28.60
C MET A 44 24.04 -43.35 -27.26
N ASN A 45 23.03 -43.77 -26.48
CA ASN A 45 23.15 -44.41 -25.16
C ASN A 45 24.05 -43.59 -24.20
N PRO A 46 23.67 -42.35 -23.87
CA PRO A 46 24.40 -41.52 -22.91
C PRO A 46 24.10 -41.97 -21.46
N PRO A 47 24.75 -41.39 -20.44
CA PRO A 47 24.40 -41.64 -19.04
C PRO A 47 22.91 -41.44 -18.74
N TYR A 48 22.45 -42.02 -17.63
CA TYR A 48 21.02 -42.10 -17.29
C TYR A 48 20.32 -40.73 -17.29
N GLU A 49 20.87 -39.74 -16.59
CA GLU A 49 20.32 -38.38 -16.50
C GLU A 49 20.13 -37.73 -17.87
N MET A 50 21.09 -37.90 -18.76
CA MET A 50 21.02 -37.38 -20.13
C MET A 50 19.94 -38.10 -20.95
N THR A 51 19.84 -39.42 -20.79
CA THR A 51 18.78 -40.21 -21.43
C THR A 51 17.40 -39.80 -20.91
N PHE A 52 17.28 -39.55 -19.61
CA PHE A 52 16.06 -39.09 -18.97
C PHE A 52 15.64 -37.72 -19.53
N ASN A 53 16.52 -36.72 -19.47
CA ASN A 53 16.24 -35.38 -19.98
C ASN A 53 15.90 -35.39 -21.47
N ALA A 54 16.61 -36.19 -22.28
CA ALA A 54 16.32 -36.32 -23.70
C ALA A 54 14.93 -36.93 -23.95
N LYS A 55 14.47 -37.87 -23.12
CA LYS A 55 13.11 -38.44 -23.23
C LYS A 55 12.03 -37.43 -22.82
N ILE A 56 12.26 -36.69 -21.75
CA ILE A 56 11.34 -35.64 -21.27
C ILE A 56 11.21 -34.53 -22.31
N ASN A 57 12.33 -33.97 -22.77
CA ASN A 57 12.28 -32.89 -23.76
C ASN A 57 11.75 -33.38 -25.11
N ARG A 58 12.10 -34.61 -25.54
CA ARG A 58 11.46 -35.23 -26.72
C ARG A 58 9.94 -35.31 -26.57
N ALA A 59 9.42 -35.66 -25.40
CA ALA A 59 7.97 -35.67 -25.17
C ALA A 59 7.38 -34.26 -25.22
N GLY A 60 8.10 -33.25 -24.69
CA GLY A 60 7.73 -31.84 -24.78
C GLY A 60 7.69 -31.29 -26.21
N SER A 61 8.68 -31.63 -27.04
CA SER A 61 8.77 -31.21 -28.45
C SER A 61 7.90 -32.04 -29.41
N PHE A 62 7.06 -32.95 -28.90
CA PHE A 62 6.21 -33.76 -29.78
C PHE A 62 5.08 -32.94 -30.41
N ASP A 63 4.90 -33.12 -31.72
CA ASP A 63 3.74 -32.64 -32.47
C ASP A 63 2.67 -33.74 -32.55
N ILE A 64 1.46 -33.40 -32.11
CA ILE A 64 0.29 -34.30 -32.09
C ILE A 64 -0.17 -34.66 -33.51
N SER A 65 0.08 -33.79 -34.49
CA SER A 65 -0.41 -33.96 -35.86
C SER A 65 0.38 -35.01 -36.66
N SER A 66 1.61 -35.31 -36.26
CA SER A 66 2.56 -36.09 -37.08
C SER A 66 2.95 -37.45 -36.50
N GLY A 67 2.54 -37.78 -35.27
CA GLY A 67 3.02 -39.01 -34.62
C GLY A 67 2.03 -39.74 -33.69
N ASN A 68 2.52 -40.81 -33.05
CA ASN A 68 1.73 -41.63 -32.14
C ASN A 68 1.88 -41.17 -30.68
N VAL A 69 1.04 -40.22 -30.25
CA VAL A 69 1.07 -39.65 -28.89
C VAL A 69 0.92 -40.72 -27.79
N GLU A 70 0.19 -41.80 -28.07
CA GLU A 70 -0.03 -42.89 -27.12
C GLU A 70 1.23 -43.70 -26.85
N GLU A 71 2.16 -43.74 -27.80
CA GLU A 71 3.49 -44.35 -27.58
C GLU A 71 4.31 -43.54 -26.58
N ILE A 72 4.30 -42.21 -26.70
CA ILE A 72 5.02 -41.31 -25.80
C ILE A 72 4.42 -41.34 -24.39
N LYS A 73 3.09 -41.29 -24.28
CA LYS A 73 2.41 -41.46 -22.98
C LYS A 73 2.77 -42.78 -22.32
N LYS A 74 2.79 -43.90 -23.08
CA LYS A 74 3.21 -45.21 -22.56
C LYS A 74 4.68 -45.20 -22.12
N GLU A 75 5.55 -44.52 -22.85
CA GLU A 75 6.96 -44.34 -22.47
C GLU A 75 7.08 -43.59 -21.13
N LEU A 76 6.40 -42.45 -20.97
CA LEU A 76 6.38 -41.66 -19.73
C LEU A 76 5.74 -42.43 -18.56
N GLN A 77 4.63 -43.13 -18.79
CA GLN A 77 4.00 -43.97 -17.77
C GLN A 77 4.89 -45.14 -17.34
N LYS A 78 5.71 -45.68 -18.25
CA LYS A 78 6.72 -46.68 -17.89
C LYS A 78 7.84 -46.05 -17.06
N MET A 79 8.24 -44.82 -17.36
CA MET A 79 9.20 -44.07 -16.56
C MET A 79 8.69 -43.83 -15.14
N LEU A 80 7.40 -43.52 -14.93
CA LEU A 80 6.78 -43.39 -13.61
C LEU A 80 6.78 -44.69 -12.77
N LYS A 81 6.96 -45.85 -13.40
CA LYS A 81 7.01 -47.16 -12.72
C LYS A 81 8.44 -47.57 -12.37
N ASP A 82 9.45 -46.90 -12.91
CA ASP A 82 10.86 -47.19 -12.64
C ASP A 82 11.29 -46.52 -11.33
N GLU A 83 11.79 -47.31 -10.37
CA GLU A 83 12.23 -46.82 -9.06
C GLU A 83 13.37 -45.79 -9.17
N LYS A 84 14.13 -45.79 -10.26
CA LYS A 84 15.19 -44.80 -10.51
C LYS A 84 14.68 -43.39 -10.81
N ASN A 85 13.41 -43.26 -11.21
CA ASN A 85 12.78 -41.99 -11.58
C ASN A 85 12.02 -41.33 -10.42
N VAL A 86 12.07 -41.88 -9.21
CA VAL A 86 11.28 -41.37 -8.08
C VAL A 86 11.53 -39.89 -7.82
N ASP A 87 12.78 -39.45 -7.96
CA ASP A 87 13.19 -38.06 -7.77
C ASP A 87 12.86 -37.14 -8.97
N TYR A 88 12.41 -37.72 -10.09
CA TYR A 88 12.07 -37.03 -11.34
C TYR A 88 10.59 -37.17 -11.72
N HIS A 89 9.75 -37.69 -10.82
CA HIS A 89 8.32 -37.84 -11.06
C HIS A 89 7.64 -36.51 -11.38
N ASP A 90 8.11 -35.41 -10.79
CA ASP A 90 7.65 -34.05 -11.04
C ASP A 90 7.73 -33.69 -12.53
N GLN A 91 8.89 -33.94 -13.15
CA GLN A 91 9.15 -33.67 -14.56
C GLN A 91 8.34 -34.60 -15.48
N ILE A 92 8.20 -35.88 -15.11
CA ILE A 92 7.41 -36.83 -15.90
C ILE A 92 5.91 -36.47 -15.88
N TYR A 93 5.38 -36.13 -14.70
CA TYR A 93 3.99 -35.68 -14.58
C TYR A 93 3.76 -34.36 -15.31
N TYR A 94 4.72 -33.43 -15.26
CA TYR A 94 4.64 -32.18 -16.01
C TYR A 94 4.59 -32.44 -17.52
N ALA A 95 5.47 -33.29 -18.05
CA ALA A 95 5.48 -33.66 -19.46
C ALA A 95 4.16 -34.32 -19.90
N LEU A 96 3.58 -35.19 -19.06
CA LEU A 96 2.24 -35.73 -19.32
C LEU A 96 1.19 -34.61 -19.35
N GLY A 97 1.20 -33.69 -18.39
CA GLY A 97 0.32 -32.53 -18.37
C GLY A 97 0.40 -31.71 -19.66
N GLN A 98 1.60 -31.38 -20.11
CA GLN A 98 1.84 -30.65 -21.36
C GLN A 98 1.28 -31.37 -22.60
N ILE A 99 1.42 -32.70 -22.67
CA ILE A 99 0.80 -33.49 -23.75
C ILE A 99 -0.73 -33.33 -23.73
N TYR A 100 -1.36 -33.40 -22.56
CA TYR A 100 -2.81 -33.24 -22.45
C TYR A 100 -3.29 -31.81 -22.76
N ILE A 101 -2.50 -30.78 -22.43
CA ILE A 101 -2.76 -29.39 -22.87
C ILE A 101 -2.80 -29.32 -24.39
N LYS A 102 -1.78 -29.85 -25.06
CA LYS A 102 -1.70 -29.87 -26.52
C LYS A 102 -2.85 -30.67 -27.17
N GLN A 103 -3.42 -31.66 -26.46
CA GLN A 103 -4.60 -32.42 -26.89
C GLN A 103 -5.94 -31.72 -26.55
N GLU A 104 -5.90 -30.52 -25.99
CA GLU A 104 -7.06 -29.76 -25.51
C GLU A 104 -7.86 -30.46 -24.38
N ASP A 105 -7.31 -31.53 -23.77
CA ASP A 105 -7.88 -32.18 -22.58
C ASP A 105 -7.34 -31.51 -21.31
N ILE A 106 -7.84 -30.30 -21.08
CA ILE A 106 -7.39 -29.44 -19.97
C ILE A 106 -7.70 -30.06 -18.60
N SER A 107 -8.78 -30.83 -18.47
CA SER A 107 -9.13 -31.45 -17.19
C SER A 107 -8.05 -32.44 -16.75
N THR A 108 -7.67 -33.35 -17.65
CA THR A 108 -6.62 -34.33 -17.37
C THR A 108 -5.26 -33.67 -17.23
N ALA A 109 -4.99 -32.61 -18.01
CA ALA A 109 -3.76 -31.82 -17.86
C ALA A 109 -3.62 -31.24 -16.45
N VAL A 110 -4.67 -30.60 -15.92
CA VAL A 110 -4.68 -30.04 -14.57
C VAL A 110 -4.38 -31.10 -13.52
N ASP A 111 -4.96 -32.30 -13.63
CA ASP A 111 -4.69 -33.40 -12.70
C ASP A 111 -3.21 -33.84 -12.70
N TYR A 112 -2.59 -33.90 -13.88
CA TYR A 112 -1.17 -34.24 -14.00
C TYR A 112 -0.25 -33.11 -13.53
N LEU A 113 -0.58 -31.85 -13.78
CA LEU A 113 0.18 -30.70 -13.28
C LEU A 113 0.11 -30.60 -11.75
N LYS A 114 -1.05 -30.87 -11.14
CA LYS A 114 -1.20 -31.00 -9.69
C LYS A 114 -0.36 -32.15 -9.13
N GLN A 115 -0.31 -33.28 -9.82
CA GLN A 115 0.58 -34.39 -9.46
C GLN A 115 2.06 -34.00 -9.57
N SER A 116 2.43 -33.25 -10.61
CA SER A 116 3.79 -32.72 -10.78
C SER A 116 4.18 -31.84 -9.58
N ALA A 117 3.38 -30.81 -9.27
CA ALA A 117 3.65 -29.89 -8.17
C ALA A 117 3.69 -30.59 -6.79
N SER A 118 2.88 -31.64 -6.59
CA SER A 118 2.84 -32.41 -5.34
C SER A 118 3.95 -33.45 -5.18
N SER A 119 4.50 -33.93 -6.30
CA SER A 119 5.64 -34.85 -6.29
C SER A 119 7.00 -34.15 -6.18
N SER A 120 7.07 -32.84 -6.48
CA SER A 120 8.28 -32.05 -6.29
C SER A 120 8.54 -31.73 -4.81
N VAL A 121 9.59 -32.34 -4.25
CA VAL A 121 10.00 -32.15 -2.85
C VAL A 121 11.14 -31.15 -2.71
N SER A 122 12.13 -31.21 -3.60
CA SER A 122 13.35 -30.36 -3.54
C SER A 122 13.57 -29.52 -4.80
N ASN A 123 12.73 -29.70 -5.83
CA ASN A 123 12.89 -29.02 -7.11
C ASN A 123 11.91 -27.85 -7.22
N ASN A 124 12.26 -26.75 -6.53
CA ASN A 124 11.41 -25.56 -6.46
C ASN A 124 11.15 -24.95 -7.84
N ILE A 125 12.11 -25.01 -8.75
CA ILE A 125 11.97 -24.51 -10.13
C ILE A 125 10.87 -25.29 -10.86
N GLN A 126 10.96 -26.63 -10.92
CA GLN A 126 9.92 -27.42 -11.57
C GLN A 126 8.55 -27.25 -10.91
N LYS A 127 8.53 -27.10 -9.58
CA LYS A 127 7.29 -26.83 -8.84
C LYS A 127 6.68 -25.49 -9.23
N GLY A 128 7.49 -24.44 -9.32
CA GLY A 128 7.09 -23.12 -9.79
C GLY A 128 6.60 -23.14 -11.23
N ILE A 129 7.26 -23.88 -12.12
CA ILE A 129 6.81 -24.06 -13.51
C ILE A 129 5.44 -24.74 -13.56
N SER A 130 5.22 -25.80 -12.77
CA SER A 130 3.92 -26.48 -12.72
C SER A 130 2.82 -25.57 -12.16
N PHE A 131 3.13 -24.71 -11.18
CA PHE A 131 2.20 -23.70 -10.69
C PHE A 131 1.92 -22.62 -11.74
N LEU A 132 2.93 -22.15 -12.47
CA LEU A 132 2.76 -21.15 -13.52
C LEU A 132 1.82 -21.66 -14.61
N THR A 133 2.03 -22.90 -15.09
CA THR A 133 1.15 -23.50 -16.09
C THR A 133 -0.28 -23.67 -15.57
N LEU A 134 -0.47 -24.04 -14.30
CA LEU A 134 -1.81 -24.07 -13.70
C LEU A 134 -2.43 -22.67 -13.63
N ALA A 135 -1.64 -21.66 -13.25
CA ALA A 135 -2.08 -20.27 -13.15
C ALA A 135 -2.55 -19.74 -14.51
N ASP A 136 -1.78 -20.01 -15.57
CA ASP A 136 -2.11 -19.63 -16.95
C ASP A 136 -3.44 -20.29 -17.40
N ILE A 137 -3.61 -21.60 -17.17
CA ILE A 137 -4.85 -22.31 -17.51
C ILE A 137 -6.06 -21.70 -16.81
N TYR A 138 -5.95 -21.41 -15.50
CA TYR A 138 -7.04 -20.81 -14.74
C TYR A 138 -7.30 -19.36 -15.16
N PHE A 139 -6.24 -18.63 -15.55
CA PHE A 139 -6.35 -17.28 -16.07
C PHE A 139 -7.11 -17.25 -17.41
N GLU A 140 -6.79 -18.16 -18.33
CA GLU A 140 -7.48 -18.28 -19.62
C GLU A 140 -8.95 -18.67 -19.48
N LYS A 141 -9.28 -19.48 -18.46
CA LYS A 141 -10.67 -19.77 -18.08
C LYS A 141 -11.34 -18.64 -17.31
N SER A 142 -10.61 -17.57 -17.03
CA SER A 142 -11.05 -16.43 -16.22
C SER A 142 -11.51 -16.84 -14.81
N GLU A 143 -10.94 -17.92 -14.28
CA GLU A 143 -11.08 -18.39 -12.90
C GLU A 143 -10.03 -17.66 -12.03
N TYR A 144 -10.15 -16.33 -11.96
CA TYR A 144 -9.12 -15.44 -11.41
C TYR A 144 -8.70 -15.73 -9.96
N PRO A 145 -9.59 -16.11 -9.02
CA PRO A 145 -9.18 -16.51 -7.67
C PRO A 145 -8.21 -17.70 -7.67
N LEU A 146 -8.45 -18.70 -8.52
CA LEU A 146 -7.54 -19.84 -8.64
C LEU A 146 -6.25 -19.44 -9.35
N ALA A 147 -6.34 -18.65 -10.41
CA ALA A 147 -5.17 -18.13 -11.11
C ALA A 147 -4.25 -17.35 -10.15
N GLN A 148 -4.82 -16.46 -9.34
CA GLN A 148 -4.12 -15.67 -8.32
C GLN A 148 -3.34 -16.56 -7.36
N ALA A 149 -4.00 -17.55 -6.74
CA ALA A 149 -3.35 -18.45 -5.79
C ALA A 149 -2.16 -19.21 -6.41
N TYR A 150 -2.28 -19.64 -7.66
CA TYR A 150 -1.18 -20.32 -8.36
C TYR A 150 -0.09 -19.35 -8.83
N TYR A 151 -0.40 -18.12 -9.22
CA TYR A 151 0.61 -17.10 -9.54
C TYR A 151 1.40 -16.68 -8.29
N ASP A 152 0.74 -16.48 -7.15
CA ASP A 152 1.42 -16.18 -5.88
C ASP A 152 2.34 -17.32 -5.46
N SER A 153 1.84 -18.56 -5.58
CA SER A 153 2.65 -19.76 -5.34
C SER A 153 3.85 -19.82 -6.31
N THR A 154 3.67 -19.44 -7.57
CA THR A 154 4.73 -19.38 -8.58
C THR A 154 5.82 -18.38 -8.17
N VAL A 155 5.45 -17.15 -7.84
CA VAL A 155 6.38 -16.08 -7.41
C VAL A 155 7.17 -16.50 -6.18
N SER A 156 6.56 -17.27 -5.25
CA SER A 156 7.24 -17.77 -4.06
C SER A 156 8.23 -18.92 -4.31
N MET A 157 8.05 -19.67 -5.41
CA MET A 157 8.87 -20.85 -5.75
C MET A 157 9.96 -20.55 -6.77
N LEU A 158 9.71 -19.61 -7.69
CA LEU A 158 10.66 -19.19 -8.71
C LEU A 158 11.64 -18.15 -8.15
N THR A 159 12.87 -18.18 -8.68
CA THR A 159 13.91 -17.21 -8.37
C THR A 159 13.86 -16.05 -9.37
N ASN A 160 14.35 -14.87 -8.96
CA ASN A 160 14.27 -13.64 -9.77
C ASN A 160 15.07 -13.70 -11.09
N ASP A 161 15.93 -14.70 -11.27
CA ASP A 161 16.66 -14.97 -12.53
C ASP A 161 15.84 -15.80 -13.53
N TYR A 162 14.63 -16.22 -13.16
CA TYR A 162 13.72 -16.92 -14.08
C TYR A 162 13.25 -15.97 -15.20
N PRO A 163 13.16 -16.44 -16.46
CA PRO A 163 12.67 -15.63 -17.58
C PRO A 163 11.30 -15.02 -17.29
N ASP A 164 11.14 -13.75 -17.62
CA ASP A 164 9.87 -13.00 -17.44
C ASP A 164 9.35 -12.95 -16.00
N TYR A 165 10.20 -13.16 -14.98
CA TYR A 165 9.80 -13.10 -13.57
C TYR A 165 9.06 -11.79 -13.22
N ASP A 166 9.56 -10.64 -13.68
CA ASP A 166 8.92 -9.34 -13.44
C ASP A 166 7.51 -9.26 -14.03
N ILE A 167 7.27 -9.92 -15.16
CA ILE A 167 5.94 -9.97 -15.80
C ILE A 167 5.00 -10.87 -14.99
N ILE A 168 5.50 -12.03 -14.54
CA ILE A 168 4.75 -12.97 -13.71
C ILE A 168 4.38 -12.31 -12.37
N GLU A 169 5.32 -11.61 -11.74
CA GLU A 169 5.11 -10.90 -10.48
C GLU A 169 4.10 -9.76 -10.64
N ALA A 170 4.19 -8.97 -11.72
CA ALA A 170 3.21 -7.94 -12.03
C ALA A 170 1.81 -8.53 -12.25
N LYS A 171 1.70 -9.67 -12.94
CA LYS A 171 0.43 -10.37 -13.16
C LYS A 171 -0.17 -10.90 -11.85
N SER A 172 0.65 -11.48 -10.97
CA SER A 172 0.26 -11.86 -9.60
C SER A 172 -0.32 -10.66 -8.84
N LYS A 173 0.39 -9.53 -8.80
CA LYS A 173 -0.06 -8.31 -8.12
C LYS A 173 -1.39 -7.78 -8.65
N ASN A 174 -1.55 -7.71 -9.97
CA ASN A 174 -2.80 -7.27 -10.61
C ASN A 174 -3.97 -8.21 -10.27
N LEU A 175 -3.73 -9.52 -10.22
CA LEU A 175 -4.74 -10.50 -9.82
C LEU A 175 -5.07 -10.43 -8.33
N ASN A 176 -4.10 -10.11 -7.46
CA ASN A 176 -4.34 -9.87 -6.04
C ASN A 176 -5.31 -8.70 -5.83
N ASP A 177 -5.11 -7.59 -6.52
CA ASP A 177 -6.03 -6.45 -6.48
C ASP A 177 -7.42 -6.82 -7.02
N LEU A 178 -7.49 -7.56 -8.14
CA LEU A 178 -8.77 -8.01 -8.67
C LEU A 178 -9.54 -8.91 -7.69
N VAL A 179 -8.87 -9.94 -7.16
CA VAL A 179 -9.47 -10.95 -6.29
C VAL A 179 -9.92 -10.33 -4.97
N LYS A 180 -9.18 -9.33 -4.46
CA LYS A 180 -9.64 -8.53 -3.31
C LYS A 180 -11.02 -7.93 -3.55
N HIS A 181 -11.26 -7.34 -4.72
CA HIS A 181 -12.56 -6.76 -5.04
C HIS A 181 -13.64 -7.82 -5.30
N ILE A 182 -13.32 -8.93 -5.98
CA ILE A 182 -14.24 -10.07 -6.16
C ILE A 182 -14.71 -10.58 -4.79
N ASN A 183 -13.76 -10.87 -3.90
CA ASN A 183 -14.07 -11.37 -2.56
C ASN A 183 -14.89 -10.36 -1.74
N THR A 184 -14.65 -9.06 -1.93
CA THR A 184 -15.44 -8.01 -1.26
C THR A 184 -16.89 -8.03 -1.74
N VAL A 185 -17.14 -8.14 -3.05
CA VAL A 185 -18.50 -8.24 -3.60
C VAL A 185 -19.20 -9.49 -3.09
N GLU A 186 -18.56 -10.67 -3.20
CA GLU A 186 -19.13 -11.95 -2.77
C GLU A 186 -19.44 -11.99 -1.26
N LEU A 187 -18.53 -11.42 -0.45
CA LEU A 187 -18.69 -11.31 0.99
C LEU A 187 -19.88 -10.41 1.34
N GLU A 188 -19.90 -9.18 0.81
CA GLU A 188 -20.95 -8.21 1.11
C GLU A 188 -22.32 -8.70 0.60
N ASP A 189 -22.40 -9.34 -0.57
CA ASP A 189 -23.63 -9.98 -1.06
C ASP A 189 -24.10 -11.10 -0.13
N SER A 190 -23.18 -11.89 0.39
CA SER A 190 -23.49 -12.92 1.38
C SER A 190 -23.98 -12.30 2.70
N LEU A 191 -23.33 -11.25 3.19
CA LEU A 191 -23.73 -10.54 4.41
C LEU A 191 -25.11 -9.89 4.27
N GLN A 192 -25.42 -9.28 3.13
CA GLN A 192 -26.74 -8.71 2.83
C GLN A 192 -27.81 -9.79 2.67
N ARG A 193 -27.46 -10.98 2.14
CA ARG A 193 -28.38 -12.12 2.12
C ARG A 193 -28.68 -12.62 3.54
N LEU A 194 -27.65 -12.69 4.39
CA LEU A 194 -27.80 -13.08 5.80
C LEU A 194 -28.60 -12.06 6.61
N SER A 195 -28.51 -10.77 6.31
CA SER A 195 -29.29 -9.74 7.02
C SER A 195 -30.80 -9.84 6.76
N LYS A 196 -31.19 -10.39 5.60
CA LYS A 196 -32.59 -10.65 5.23
C LYS A 196 -33.17 -11.93 5.85
N MET A 197 -32.34 -12.79 6.44
CA MET A 197 -32.80 -14.04 7.08
C MET A 197 -33.46 -13.77 8.44
N GLY A 198 -34.47 -14.58 8.78
CA GLY A 198 -35.09 -14.50 10.10
C GLY A 198 -34.11 -14.86 11.22
N ASN A 199 -34.22 -14.20 12.38
CA ASN A 199 -33.30 -14.39 13.51
C ASN A 199 -33.10 -15.87 13.92
N GLY A 200 -34.15 -16.70 13.83
CA GLY A 200 -34.07 -18.13 14.14
C GLY A 200 -33.27 -18.95 13.12
N GLU A 201 -33.44 -18.67 11.83
CA GLU A 201 -32.73 -19.35 10.74
C GLU A 201 -31.25 -18.98 10.73
N LEU A 202 -30.94 -17.70 10.97
CA LEU A 202 -29.57 -17.20 11.04
C LEU A 202 -28.79 -17.84 12.21
N LEU A 203 -29.43 -17.97 13.38
CA LEU A 203 -28.81 -18.64 14.53
C LEU A 203 -28.56 -20.13 14.26
N ALA A 204 -29.50 -20.82 13.59
CA ALA A 204 -29.33 -22.21 13.22
C ALA A 204 -28.18 -22.41 12.21
N LEU A 205 -28.02 -21.49 11.26
CA LEU A 205 -26.90 -21.50 10.31
C LEU A 205 -25.56 -21.31 11.04
N VAL A 206 -25.46 -20.29 11.89
CA VAL A 206 -24.25 -20.00 12.69
C VAL A 206 -23.90 -21.17 13.60
N ASP A 207 -24.89 -21.79 14.24
CA ASP A 207 -24.69 -22.99 15.06
C ASP A 207 -24.18 -24.18 14.24
N GLY A 208 -24.69 -24.35 13.02
CA GLY A 208 -24.21 -25.37 12.08
C GLY A 208 -22.73 -25.16 11.70
N ILE A 209 -22.34 -23.92 11.41
CA ILE A 209 -20.95 -23.55 11.09
C ILE A 209 -20.04 -23.82 12.30
N ILE A 210 -20.44 -23.35 13.50
CA ILE A 210 -19.68 -23.59 14.74
C ILE A 210 -19.54 -25.08 15.02
N LYS A 211 -20.57 -25.89 14.76
CA LYS A 211 -20.52 -27.34 14.92
C LYS A 211 -19.52 -27.98 13.95
N LYS A 212 -19.52 -27.57 12.68
CA LYS A 212 -18.58 -28.07 11.67
C LYS A 212 -17.13 -27.73 12.02
N ILE A 213 -16.86 -26.48 12.41
CA ILE A 213 -15.52 -26.02 12.80
C ILE A 213 -15.03 -26.74 14.07
N ASN A 214 -15.92 -26.96 15.05
CA ASN A 214 -15.56 -27.71 16.24
C ASN A 214 -15.28 -29.19 15.94
N GLU A 215 -16.00 -29.77 14.97
CA GLU A 215 -15.77 -31.14 14.50
C GLU A 215 -14.43 -31.27 13.76
N GLU A 216 -14.13 -30.36 12.83
CA GLU A 216 -12.84 -30.34 12.11
C GLU A 216 -11.66 -30.15 13.08
N LYS A 217 -11.76 -29.18 14.00
CA LYS A 217 -10.74 -29.00 15.05
C LYS A 217 -10.62 -30.20 15.99
N ARG A 218 -11.72 -30.92 16.24
CA ARG A 218 -11.69 -32.17 17.01
C ARG A 218 -10.95 -33.25 16.24
N LEU A 219 -11.26 -33.44 14.96
CA LEU A 219 -10.60 -34.39 14.08
C LEU A 219 -9.09 -34.08 13.93
N GLU A 220 -8.72 -32.82 13.79
CA GLU A 220 -7.31 -32.40 13.79
C GLU A 220 -6.62 -32.68 15.13
N ARG A 221 -7.27 -32.34 16.25
CA ARG A 221 -6.72 -32.63 17.58
C ARG A 221 -6.59 -34.13 17.83
N GLU A 222 -7.56 -34.94 17.41
CA GLU A 222 -7.50 -36.40 17.47
C GLU A 222 -6.33 -36.93 16.63
N LYS A 223 -6.14 -36.42 15.40
CA LYS A 223 -4.96 -36.74 14.57
C LYS A 223 -3.65 -36.34 15.26
N GLN A 224 -3.58 -35.15 15.86
CA GLN A 224 -2.38 -34.68 16.57
C GLN A 224 -2.10 -35.49 17.85
N LEU A 225 -3.13 -35.81 18.64
CA LEU A 225 -3.00 -36.64 19.83
C LEU A 225 -2.62 -38.08 19.47
N ASP A 226 -3.15 -38.64 18.38
CA ASP A 226 -2.73 -39.94 17.86
C ASP A 226 -1.26 -39.92 17.42
N GLN A 227 -0.80 -38.84 16.78
CA GLN A 227 0.61 -38.66 16.43
C GLN A 227 1.49 -38.57 17.69
N GLN A 228 1.04 -37.85 18.72
CA GLN A 228 1.77 -37.65 19.97
C GLN A 228 1.78 -38.91 20.85
N TYR A 229 0.67 -39.65 20.91
CA TYR A 229 0.56 -40.93 21.61
C TYR A 229 1.44 -42.02 20.96
N ASN A 230 1.46 -42.07 19.62
CA ASN A 230 2.40 -42.94 18.89
C ASN A 230 3.87 -42.57 19.18
N THR A 231 4.18 -41.28 19.37
CA THR A 231 5.52 -40.79 19.73
C THR A 231 5.91 -41.13 21.18
N MET A 232 4.98 -41.03 22.14
CA MET A 232 5.21 -41.40 23.54
C MET A 232 5.36 -42.91 23.76
N GLN A 233 4.57 -43.73 23.05
CA GLN A 233 4.73 -45.19 23.04
C GLN A 233 6.05 -45.64 22.42
N TYR A 234 6.60 -44.87 21.47
CA TYR A 234 7.94 -45.09 20.93
C TYR A 234 9.01 -44.92 22.01
N TYR A 235 9.01 -43.81 22.76
CA TYR A 235 9.99 -43.57 23.84
C TYR A 235 9.88 -44.57 25.01
N GLN A 236 8.67 -45.06 25.32
CA GLN A 236 8.49 -46.13 26.32
C GLN A 236 8.98 -47.50 25.83
N ASN A 237 8.75 -47.85 24.56
CA ASN A 237 9.20 -49.12 24.00
C ASN A 237 10.71 -49.13 23.68
N GLU A 238 11.30 -48.00 23.29
CA GLU A 238 12.75 -47.84 23.08
C GLU A 238 13.53 -48.01 24.39
N ARG A 239 12.98 -47.52 25.52
CA ARG A 239 13.55 -47.77 26.86
C ARG A 239 13.42 -49.25 27.29
N ARG A 240 12.31 -49.93 27.00
CA ARG A 240 12.13 -51.36 27.31
C ARG A 240 12.97 -52.29 26.43
N PHE A 241 13.36 -51.87 25.23
CA PHE A 241 14.18 -52.66 24.32
C PHE A 241 15.68 -52.55 24.63
N ARG A 242 16.15 -51.42 25.19
CA ARG A 242 17.57 -51.25 25.58
C ARG A 242 18.01 -52.20 26.70
N ASP A 243 17.06 -52.68 27.52
CA ASP A 243 17.32 -53.61 28.64
C ASP A 243 17.22 -55.10 28.27
N ASN A 244 16.81 -55.48 27.04
CA ASN A 244 16.46 -56.87 26.72
C ASN A 244 17.10 -57.44 25.43
N ILE A 245 18.16 -56.81 24.89
CA ILE A 245 18.96 -57.37 23.79
C ILE A 245 20.01 -58.34 24.36
N GLN A 246 19.55 -59.43 24.99
CA GLN A 246 20.42 -60.55 25.33
C GLN A 246 19.56 -61.80 25.51
N THR A 247 19.07 -62.37 24.41
CA THR A 247 18.91 -63.84 24.18
C THR A 247 17.98 -64.11 22.98
N GLY A 248 18.45 -64.94 22.05
CA GLY A 248 17.60 -65.58 21.03
C GLY A 248 18.11 -65.44 19.59
N GLY A 249 19.11 -66.25 19.22
CA GLY A 249 19.53 -66.44 17.84
C GLY A 249 18.50 -67.25 17.06
N GLY A 250 17.85 -66.62 16.07
CA GLY A 250 16.90 -67.22 15.14
C GLY A 250 16.49 -66.19 14.08
N TRP A 251 16.11 -66.66 12.89
CA TRP A 251 15.74 -65.78 11.75
C TRP A 251 14.67 -64.75 12.15
N TYR A 252 14.85 -63.50 11.71
CA TYR A 252 14.15 -62.29 12.14
C TYR A 252 12.62 -62.42 12.30
N PHE A 253 11.95 -63.17 11.42
CA PHE A 253 10.50 -63.33 11.44
C PHE A 253 9.97 -64.46 12.33
N TYR A 254 10.83 -65.28 12.95
CA TYR A 254 10.40 -66.28 13.94
C TYR A 254 10.47 -65.76 15.38
N ASN A 255 11.13 -64.63 15.58
CA ASN A 255 11.16 -63.96 16.87
C ASN A 255 9.96 -63.00 16.96
N THR A 256 8.94 -63.40 17.73
CA THR A 256 7.70 -62.64 17.94
C THR A 256 7.95 -61.23 18.48
N SER A 257 9.02 -61.02 19.26
CA SER A 257 9.46 -59.71 19.75
C SER A 257 10.05 -58.83 18.64
N THR A 258 10.80 -59.42 17.71
CA THR A 258 11.44 -58.70 16.59
C THR A 258 10.42 -58.36 15.50
N LEU A 259 9.43 -59.22 15.28
CA LEU A 259 8.24 -58.93 14.47
C LEU A 259 7.43 -57.76 15.04
N GLY A 260 7.23 -57.72 16.36
CA GLY A 260 6.58 -56.61 17.05
C GLY A 260 7.33 -55.28 16.86
N PHE A 261 8.66 -55.29 17.01
CA PHE A 261 9.52 -54.13 16.76
C PHE A 261 9.47 -53.69 15.29
N GLY A 262 9.66 -54.62 14.35
CA GLY A 262 9.59 -54.36 12.91
C GLY A 262 8.25 -53.80 12.46
N ARG A 263 7.15 -54.28 13.05
CA ARG A 263 5.80 -53.73 12.82
C ARG A 263 5.68 -52.29 13.32
N ASN A 264 6.22 -51.99 14.51
CA ASN A 264 6.24 -50.64 15.05
C ASN A 264 7.16 -49.70 14.27
N GLU A 265 8.32 -50.17 13.81
CA GLU A 265 9.24 -49.44 12.92
C GLU A 265 8.61 -49.14 11.55
N PHE A 266 7.90 -50.11 10.98
CA PHE A 266 7.15 -49.92 9.75
C PHE A 266 6.06 -48.85 9.93
N LYS A 267 5.34 -48.90 11.06
CA LYS A 267 4.34 -47.90 11.44
C LYS A 267 4.95 -46.53 11.75
N ARG A 268 6.21 -46.47 12.24
CA ARG A 268 6.98 -45.23 12.43
C ARG A 268 7.38 -44.59 11.10
N LYS A 269 7.92 -45.39 10.17
CA LYS A 269 8.40 -44.90 8.88
C LYS A 269 7.24 -44.52 7.95
N TRP A 270 6.11 -45.23 8.06
CA TRP A 270 5.04 -45.12 7.08
C TRP A 270 3.65 -44.80 7.67
N GLY A 271 3.37 -45.00 8.96
CA GLY A 271 2.05 -44.78 9.56
C GLY A 271 1.09 -45.99 9.42
N ASN A 272 -0.19 -45.80 9.75
CA ASN A 272 -1.25 -46.79 9.53
C ASN A 272 -1.64 -46.83 8.04
N ARG A 273 -1.15 -47.81 7.28
CA ARG A 273 -1.38 -47.91 5.84
C ARG A 273 -2.46 -48.94 5.52
N LYS A 274 -3.42 -48.55 4.69
CA LYS A 274 -4.39 -49.48 4.08
C LYS A 274 -3.66 -50.40 3.10
N LEU A 275 -4.18 -51.61 2.92
CA LEU A 275 -3.66 -52.56 1.94
C LEU A 275 -4.11 -52.13 0.55
N GLU A 276 -3.28 -51.33 -0.12
CA GLU A 276 -3.52 -50.78 -1.46
C GLU A 276 -2.19 -50.59 -2.20
N ASP A 277 -2.23 -50.51 -3.53
CA ASP A 277 -1.03 -50.24 -4.33
C ASP A 277 -0.46 -48.84 -4.04
N ASN A 278 0.86 -48.70 -4.10
CA ASN A 278 1.60 -47.46 -3.79
C ASN A 278 1.48 -46.94 -2.34
N TRP A 279 1.21 -47.83 -1.37
CA TRP A 279 1.04 -47.48 0.04
C TRP A 279 2.21 -46.71 0.71
N ARG A 280 3.42 -46.71 0.12
CA ARG A 280 4.64 -46.09 0.67
C ARG A 280 4.75 -44.56 0.46
N ARG A 281 3.83 -43.89 -0.24
CA ARG A 281 3.95 -42.43 -0.48
C ARG A 281 3.54 -41.63 0.78
N LYS A 282 4.47 -40.83 1.33
CA LYS A 282 4.31 -40.10 2.61
C LYS A 282 3.31 -38.93 2.50
N ASN A 283 3.33 -38.18 1.40
CA ASN A 283 2.33 -37.15 1.09
C ASN A 283 1.20 -37.73 0.23
N LYS A 284 0.09 -38.08 0.89
CA LYS A 284 -1.24 -37.92 0.27
C LYS A 284 -1.93 -36.63 0.81
N GLU A 285 -1.32 -35.94 1.78
CA GLU A 285 -1.84 -34.70 2.40
C GLU A 285 -1.58 -33.42 1.59
N MET A 286 -0.72 -33.43 0.56
CA MET A 286 -0.69 -32.32 -0.42
C MET A 286 -1.93 -32.28 -1.32
N ALA A 287 -2.80 -33.31 -1.27
CA ALA A 287 -4.15 -33.20 -1.81
C ALA A 287 -5.04 -32.28 -0.96
N SER A 288 -4.67 -31.99 0.30
CA SER A 288 -5.38 -31.07 1.18
C SER A 288 -4.98 -29.60 0.97
N LEU A 289 -3.86 -29.32 0.30
CA LEU A 289 -3.57 -27.97 -0.22
C LEU A 289 -4.27 -27.72 -1.56
N LEU A 290 -4.64 -28.81 -2.27
CA LEU A 290 -5.36 -28.81 -3.55
C LEU A 290 -6.89 -28.93 -3.37
N GLN A 291 -7.36 -29.17 -2.14
CA GLN A 291 -8.69 -28.83 -1.67
C GLN A 291 -8.55 -27.51 -0.94
N ILE A 292 -8.74 -26.40 -1.66
CA ILE A 292 -8.96 -25.11 -1.03
C ILE A 292 -10.09 -25.30 -0.02
N PRO A 293 -9.88 -25.11 1.29
CA PRO A 293 -10.96 -24.69 2.15
C PRO A 293 -11.35 -23.30 1.62
N ASP A 294 -12.61 -23.13 1.21
CA ASP A 294 -13.19 -21.80 1.20
C ASP A 294 -12.85 -21.14 2.55
N GLU A 295 -12.24 -19.95 2.47
CA GLU A 295 -11.76 -19.11 3.58
C GLU A 295 -10.37 -19.41 4.17
N GLU A 296 -9.32 -19.02 3.44
CA GLU A 296 -8.21 -18.28 4.05
C GLU A 296 -8.30 -16.81 3.61
N ILE A 297 -9.01 -16.00 4.40
CA ILE A 297 -8.92 -14.55 4.34
C ILE A 297 -7.51 -14.19 4.82
N LEU A 298 -6.77 -13.50 3.95
CA LEU A 298 -5.49 -12.86 4.21
C LEU A 298 -5.58 -12.01 5.49
N GLU A 299 -4.80 -12.37 6.51
CA GLU A 299 -4.51 -11.46 7.62
C GLU A 299 -3.63 -10.33 7.06
N GLU A 300 -4.20 -9.14 6.92
CA GLU A 300 -3.40 -7.91 6.80
C GLU A 300 -2.49 -7.83 8.04
N GLN A 301 -1.18 -7.84 7.81
CA GLN A 301 -0.20 -7.46 8.81
C GLN A 301 -0.35 -5.95 9.06
N ASP A 302 -1.27 -5.61 9.95
CA ASP A 302 -1.33 -4.30 10.56
C ASP A 302 -0.22 -4.23 11.60
N THR A 303 0.94 -3.69 11.21
CA THR A 303 2.00 -3.32 12.15
C THR A 303 1.53 -2.14 12.99
N ASN A 304 0.80 -2.42 14.06
CA ASN A 304 0.64 -1.48 15.17
C ASN A 304 0.51 -2.21 16.52
N ASN A 305 1.34 -1.79 17.46
CA ASN A 305 1.41 -2.27 18.84
C ASN A 305 0.05 -2.13 19.54
N GLY A 306 -0.53 -3.25 20.01
CA GLY A 306 -1.65 -3.24 20.94
C GLY A 306 -2.32 -4.60 21.13
N GLN A 307 -1.89 -5.35 22.16
CA GLN A 307 -2.58 -6.50 22.79
C GLN A 307 -3.70 -7.20 21.97
N GLY A 308 -3.30 -8.17 21.15
CA GLY A 308 -4.23 -9.03 20.41
C GLY A 308 -5.13 -9.85 21.34
N LYS A 309 -6.43 -9.52 21.37
CA LYS A 309 -7.46 -10.42 21.87
C LYS A 309 -7.55 -11.62 20.93
N GLU A 310 -7.33 -12.81 21.48
CA GLU A 310 -7.51 -14.10 20.82
C GLU A 310 -8.90 -14.14 20.13
N ILE A 311 -8.90 -14.25 18.80
CA ILE A 311 -10.13 -14.24 17.98
C ILE A 311 -10.88 -15.56 18.22
N ASN A 312 -11.92 -15.53 19.04
CA ASN A 312 -12.71 -16.71 19.38
C ASN A 312 -13.71 -17.07 18.26
N LYS A 313 -13.24 -17.75 17.21
CA LYS A 313 -14.04 -18.30 16.09
C LYS A 313 -15.16 -19.28 16.52
N LYS A 314 -15.35 -19.53 17.83
CA LYS A 314 -16.40 -20.41 18.39
C LYS A 314 -17.58 -19.66 19.01
N SER A 315 -17.51 -18.33 19.13
CA SER A 315 -18.64 -17.54 19.62
C SER A 315 -19.61 -17.24 18.50
N ARG A 316 -20.92 -17.26 18.78
CA ARG A 316 -21.96 -16.75 17.87
C ARG A 316 -21.73 -15.27 17.54
N ASP A 317 -21.26 -14.49 18.51
CA ASP A 317 -21.01 -13.05 18.35
C ASP A 317 -19.97 -12.76 17.26
N TYR A 318 -19.02 -13.68 17.04
CA TYR A 318 -18.03 -13.55 15.97
C TYR A 318 -18.70 -13.51 14.59
N TYR A 319 -19.63 -14.42 14.31
CA TYR A 319 -20.32 -14.52 13.02
C TYR A 319 -21.40 -13.46 12.84
N LEU A 320 -21.97 -12.95 13.94
CA LEU A 320 -23.04 -11.96 13.90
C LEU A 320 -22.54 -10.51 13.83
N LYS A 321 -21.28 -10.24 14.17
CA LYS A 321 -20.72 -8.89 14.33
C LYS A 321 -20.78 -8.05 13.05
N ASN A 322 -20.47 -8.65 11.91
CA ASN A 322 -20.30 -7.93 10.64
C ASN A 322 -21.54 -7.98 9.74
N ILE A 323 -22.65 -8.58 10.21
CA ILE A 323 -23.88 -8.65 9.42
C ILE A 323 -24.56 -7.27 9.47
N PRO A 324 -24.78 -6.61 8.32
CA PRO A 324 -25.38 -5.28 8.28
C PRO A 324 -26.87 -5.38 8.64
N ARG A 325 -27.24 -4.96 9.87
CA ARG A 325 -28.61 -5.11 10.41
C ARG A 325 -29.40 -3.81 10.48
N THR A 326 -28.78 -2.68 10.15
CA THR A 326 -29.41 -1.37 10.11
C THR A 326 -29.33 -0.81 8.71
N ASP A 327 -30.27 0.05 8.34
CA ASP A 327 -30.28 0.69 7.01
C ASP A 327 -28.97 1.42 6.72
N SER A 328 -28.37 2.07 7.73
CA SER A 328 -27.06 2.71 7.61
C SER A 328 -25.94 1.70 7.31
N MET A 329 -25.90 0.54 7.98
CA MET A 329 -24.91 -0.50 7.70
C MET A 329 -25.12 -1.14 6.32
N ILE A 330 -26.37 -1.30 5.88
CA ILE A 330 -26.71 -1.78 4.53
C ILE A 330 -26.23 -0.79 3.47
N GLN A 331 -26.41 0.52 3.70
CA GLN A 331 -25.92 1.55 2.79
C GLN A 331 -24.39 1.51 2.65
N VAL A 332 -23.66 1.34 3.76
CA VAL A 332 -22.19 1.17 3.71
C VAL A 332 -21.79 -0.08 2.93
N SER A 333 -22.52 -1.19 3.12
CA SER A 333 -22.31 -2.42 2.35
C SER A 333 -22.53 -2.18 0.84
N HIS A 334 -23.60 -1.48 0.45
CA HIS A 334 -23.84 -1.08 -0.95
C HIS A 334 -22.71 -0.21 -1.52
N GLN A 335 -22.19 0.76 -0.75
CA GLN A 335 -21.06 1.59 -1.17
C GLN A 335 -19.79 0.76 -1.42
N ARG A 336 -19.51 -0.25 -0.59
CA ARG A 336 -18.37 -1.16 -0.77
C ARG A 336 -18.49 -2.01 -2.01
N ILE A 337 -19.69 -2.51 -2.31
CA ILE A 337 -19.96 -3.27 -3.53
C ILE A 337 -19.80 -2.36 -4.75
N ALA A 338 -20.40 -1.16 -4.74
CA ALA A 338 -20.29 -0.21 -5.84
C ALA A 338 -18.83 0.16 -6.13
N PHE A 339 -18.05 0.47 -5.08
CA PHE A 339 -16.61 0.71 -5.21
C PHE A 339 -15.87 -0.51 -5.79
N SER A 340 -16.18 -1.71 -5.32
CA SER A 340 -15.49 -2.92 -5.76
C SER A 340 -15.81 -3.28 -7.21
N LEU A 341 -17.08 -3.18 -7.64
CA LEU A 341 -17.48 -3.38 -9.04
C LEU A 341 -16.82 -2.36 -9.98
N TYR A 342 -16.74 -1.09 -9.56
CA TYR A 342 -16.05 -0.05 -10.34
C TYR A 342 -14.56 -0.40 -10.53
N ASN A 343 -13.85 -0.74 -9.46
CA ASN A 343 -12.43 -1.09 -9.54
C ASN A 343 -12.21 -2.41 -10.32
N MET A 344 -13.10 -3.40 -10.18
CA MET A 344 -13.08 -4.60 -11.02
C MET A 344 -13.15 -4.24 -12.50
N GLY A 345 -14.08 -3.37 -12.90
CA GLY A 345 -14.20 -2.89 -14.28
C GLY A 345 -12.91 -2.22 -14.76
N GLN A 346 -12.28 -1.38 -13.95
CA GLN A 346 -11.01 -0.73 -14.28
C GLN A 346 -9.84 -1.70 -14.40
N ILE A 347 -9.73 -2.68 -13.50
CA ILE A 347 -8.67 -3.70 -13.53
C ILE A 347 -8.84 -4.58 -14.77
N TYR A 348 -10.08 -5.02 -15.06
CA TYR A 348 -10.38 -5.77 -16.28
C TYR A 348 -10.02 -4.98 -17.54
N GLN A 349 -10.36 -3.69 -17.61
CA GLN A 349 -10.07 -2.83 -18.76
C GLN A 349 -8.55 -2.59 -18.94
N ASN A 350 -7.87 -2.15 -17.88
CA ASN A 350 -6.53 -1.56 -18.00
C ASN A 350 -5.42 -2.59 -17.81
N GLN A 351 -5.58 -3.51 -16.84
CA GLN A 351 -4.53 -4.44 -16.45
C GLN A 351 -4.67 -5.77 -17.20
N LEU A 352 -5.88 -6.34 -17.23
CA LEU A 352 -6.12 -7.67 -17.81
C LEU A 352 -6.55 -7.63 -19.27
N LYS A 353 -7.01 -6.46 -19.76
CA LYS A 353 -7.58 -6.27 -21.10
C LYS A 353 -8.73 -7.23 -21.42
N ASP A 354 -9.45 -7.68 -20.39
CA ASP A 354 -10.67 -8.48 -20.51
C ASP A 354 -11.86 -7.52 -20.65
N TYR A 355 -12.06 -7.01 -21.86
CA TYR A 355 -13.09 -6.01 -22.13
C TYR A 355 -14.51 -6.53 -21.92
N GLU A 356 -14.74 -7.84 -22.08
CA GLU A 356 -16.06 -8.43 -21.84
C GLU A 356 -16.41 -8.38 -20.35
N ARG A 357 -15.49 -8.79 -19.47
CA ARG A 357 -15.74 -8.71 -18.02
C ARG A 357 -15.71 -7.28 -17.49
N ALA A 358 -14.92 -6.39 -18.09
CA ALA A 358 -14.95 -4.97 -17.76
C ALA A 358 -16.35 -4.39 -17.99
N ILE A 359 -16.94 -4.65 -19.16
CA ILE A 359 -18.31 -4.22 -19.50
C ILE A 359 -19.31 -4.79 -18.50
N LYS A 360 -19.27 -6.10 -18.24
CA LYS A 360 -20.18 -6.76 -17.28
C LYS A 360 -20.10 -6.14 -15.87
N ALA A 361 -18.89 -5.85 -15.38
CA ALA A 361 -18.71 -5.24 -14.06
C ALA A 361 -19.29 -3.81 -13.99
N PHE A 362 -19.08 -3.00 -15.03
CA PHE A 362 -19.64 -1.65 -15.11
C PHE A 362 -21.17 -1.65 -15.33
N GLU A 363 -21.70 -2.59 -16.12
CA GLU A 363 -23.14 -2.78 -16.30
C GLU A 363 -23.81 -3.22 -14.99
N GLU A 364 -23.23 -4.21 -14.30
CA GLU A 364 -23.73 -4.65 -12.99
C GLU A 364 -23.70 -3.51 -11.96
N LEU A 365 -22.63 -2.70 -11.94
CA LEU A 365 -22.55 -1.50 -11.10
C LEU A 365 -23.71 -0.55 -11.38
N ASN A 366 -23.98 -0.24 -12.64
CA ASN A 366 -25.01 0.72 -13.03
C ASN A 366 -26.42 0.18 -12.80
N GLU A 367 -26.64 -1.13 -13.01
CA GLU A 367 -27.92 -1.79 -12.75
C GLU A 367 -28.24 -1.82 -11.26
N ARG A 368 -27.26 -2.20 -10.42
CA ARG A 368 -27.45 -2.35 -8.97
C ARG A 368 -27.44 -0.99 -8.25
N TYR A 369 -26.67 -0.03 -8.74
CA TYR A 369 -26.41 1.25 -8.09
C TYR A 369 -26.50 2.45 -9.06
N PRO A 370 -27.70 2.73 -9.61
CA PRO A 370 -27.91 3.80 -10.58
C PRO A 370 -27.68 5.21 -10.00
N GLU A 371 -27.66 5.37 -8.67
CA GLU A 371 -27.39 6.64 -8.00
C GLU A 371 -25.95 6.72 -7.44
N SER A 372 -25.06 5.80 -7.83
CA SER A 372 -23.68 5.80 -7.34
C SER A 372 -22.87 6.98 -7.90
N ASP A 373 -21.91 7.46 -7.10
CA ASP A 373 -20.93 8.49 -7.54
C ASP A 373 -20.08 8.02 -8.74
N TYR A 374 -20.06 6.71 -9.01
CA TYR A 374 -19.32 6.10 -10.12
C TYR A 374 -20.10 6.07 -11.44
N LEU A 375 -21.39 6.42 -11.45
CA LEU A 375 -22.25 6.24 -12.63
C LEU A 375 -21.70 6.94 -13.89
N LEU A 376 -21.36 8.23 -13.77
CA LEU A 376 -20.82 9.01 -14.89
C LEU A 376 -19.50 8.42 -15.41
N SER A 377 -18.58 8.08 -14.50
CA SER A 377 -17.31 7.45 -14.86
C SER A 377 -17.52 6.09 -15.52
N SER A 378 -18.46 5.29 -15.00
CA SER A 378 -18.84 3.97 -15.53
C SER A 378 -19.41 4.08 -16.95
N TYR A 379 -20.33 5.01 -17.22
CA TYR A 379 -20.83 5.28 -18.57
C TYR A 379 -19.71 5.68 -19.54
N TYR A 380 -18.75 6.48 -19.09
CA TYR A 380 -17.63 6.87 -19.92
C TYR A 380 -16.71 5.68 -20.24
N HIS A 381 -16.39 4.83 -19.26
CA HIS A 381 -15.65 3.59 -19.49
C HIS A 381 -16.40 2.64 -20.44
N LEU A 382 -17.72 2.50 -20.29
CA LEU A 382 -18.56 1.70 -21.19
C LEU A 382 -18.56 2.27 -22.62
N TYR A 383 -18.58 3.60 -22.79
CA TYR A 383 -18.40 4.22 -24.09
C TYR A 383 -17.04 3.84 -24.71
N GLU A 384 -15.94 4.01 -23.97
CA GLU A 384 -14.59 3.70 -24.47
C GLU A 384 -14.40 2.22 -24.81
N LEU A 385 -14.88 1.32 -23.95
CA LEU A 385 -14.80 -0.13 -24.14
C LEU A 385 -15.59 -0.57 -25.38
N ASN A 386 -16.81 -0.05 -25.58
CA ASN A 386 -17.61 -0.38 -26.76
C ASN A 386 -17.03 0.23 -28.05
N GLN A 387 -16.37 1.39 -27.98
CA GLN A 387 -15.60 1.93 -29.10
C GLN A 387 -14.42 1.01 -29.46
N ALA A 388 -13.67 0.53 -28.46
CA ALA A 388 -12.54 -0.37 -28.68
C ALA A 388 -12.97 -1.72 -29.30
N ARG A 389 -14.20 -2.16 -29.00
CA ARG A 389 -14.81 -3.37 -29.57
C ARG A 389 -15.49 -3.17 -30.93
N SER A 390 -15.54 -1.93 -31.43
CA SER A 390 -16.31 -1.56 -32.64
C SER A 390 -17.83 -1.78 -32.53
N ASP A 391 -18.37 -1.81 -31.30
CA ASP A 391 -19.80 -1.91 -30.99
C ASP A 391 -20.44 -0.50 -31.00
N GLU A 392 -20.45 0.15 -32.17
CA GLU A 392 -20.77 1.58 -32.33
C GLU A 392 -22.17 1.97 -31.79
N GLN A 393 -23.17 1.10 -31.93
CA GLN A 393 -24.53 1.40 -31.43
C GLN A 393 -24.57 1.51 -29.90
N ILE A 394 -23.84 0.64 -29.20
CA ILE A 394 -23.77 0.63 -27.74
C ILE A 394 -22.92 1.80 -27.25
N ALA A 395 -21.82 2.11 -27.94
CA ALA A 395 -21.04 3.30 -27.66
C ALA A 395 -21.90 4.58 -27.79
N ILE A 396 -22.67 4.73 -28.87
CA ILE A 396 -23.58 5.87 -29.06
C ILE A 396 -24.62 5.94 -27.94
N HIS A 397 -25.14 4.81 -27.47
CA HIS A 397 -26.07 4.77 -26.35
C HIS A 397 -25.48 5.41 -25.09
N TYR A 398 -24.31 4.95 -24.62
CA TYR A 398 -23.66 5.53 -23.44
C TYR A 398 -23.20 6.98 -23.65
N ARG A 399 -22.73 7.32 -24.85
CA ARG A 399 -22.43 8.72 -25.21
C ARG A 399 -23.65 9.61 -25.02
N ASN A 400 -24.82 9.18 -25.49
CA ASN A 400 -26.04 9.97 -25.38
C ASN A 400 -26.49 10.12 -23.92
N LEU A 401 -26.38 9.05 -23.11
CA LEU A 401 -26.65 9.13 -21.67
C LEU A 401 -25.78 10.18 -20.97
N ILE A 402 -24.47 10.20 -21.27
CA ILE A 402 -23.55 11.20 -20.71
C ILE A 402 -23.95 12.62 -21.14
N LEU A 403 -24.29 12.81 -22.42
CA LEU A 403 -24.67 14.13 -22.94
C LEU A 403 -26.03 14.62 -22.43
N SER A 404 -26.98 13.71 -22.15
CA SER A 404 -28.32 14.08 -21.67
C SER A 404 -28.39 14.26 -20.16
N GLU A 405 -27.76 13.37 -19.38
CA GLU A 405 -27.87 13.35 -17.91
C GLU A 405 -26.74 14.13 -17.24
N PHE A 406 -25.57 14.25 -17.89
CA PHE A 406 -24.37 14.87 -17.32
C PHE A 406 -23.79 15.96 -18.24
N SER A 407 -24.64 16.76 -18.87
CA SER A 407 -24.27 17.77 -19.89
C SER A 407 -23.20 18.78 -19.43
N GLU A 408 -23.16 19.12 -18.15
CA GLU A 408 -22.18 20.05 -17.56
C GLU A 408 -20.85 19.40 -17.18
N SER A 409 -20.74 18.07 -17.28
CA SER A 409 -19.53 17.34 -16.91
C SER A 409 -18.40 17.52 -17.94
N GLU A 410 -17.16 17.39 -17.46
CA GLU A 410 -15.98 17.35 -18.34
C GLU A 410 -16.07 16.23 -19.38
N PHE A 411 -16.70 15.10 -19.05
CA PHE A 411 -16.92 14.00 -19.99
C PHE A 411 -17.89 14.38 -21.11
N ALA A 412 -18.99 15.08 -20.80
CA ALA A 412 -19.91 15.57 -21.82
C ALA A 412 -19.27 16.63 -22.73
N ARG A 413 -18.44 17.52 -22.16
CA ARG A 413 -17.64 18.48 -22.95
C ARG A 413 -16.66 17.76 -23.88
N ARG A 414 -15.97 16.72 -23.38
CA ARG A 414 -15.06 15.87 -24.18
C ARG A 414 -15.79 15.16 -25.33
N LEU A 415 -17.01 14.68 -25.11
CA LEU A 415 -17.78 13.92 -26.10
C LEU A 415 -18.52 14.78 -27.12
N SER A 416 -18.68 16.08 -26.85
CA SER A 416 -19.40 17.03 -27.71
C SER A 416 -18.49 17.77 -28.71
N ASP A 417 -17.20 17.94 -28.42
CA ASP A 417 -16.23 18.60 -29.31
C ASP A 417 -15.04 17.67 -29.66
N PRO A 418 -14.97 17.16 -30.90
CA PRO A 418 -13.84 16.35 -31.39
C PRO A 418 -12.47 17.04 -31.28
N ASP A 419 -12.43 18.38 -31.26
CA ASP A 419 -11.20 19.18 -31.19
C ASP A 419 -10.88 19.66 -29.76
N TYR A 420 -11.64 19.26 -28.74
CA TYR A 420 -11.45 19.70 -27.34
C TYR A 420 -10.02 19.50 -26.86
N TYR A 421 -9.45 18.31 -27.10
CA TYR A 421 -8.06 18.01 -26.73
C TYR A 421 -7.04 18.85 -27.49
N SER A 422 -7.28 19.16 -28.76
CA SER A 422 -6.40 20.03 -29.54
C SER A 422 -6.39 21.44 -28.95
N LYS A 423 -7.56 21.98 -28.59
CA LYS A 423 -7.71 23.32 -28.01
C LYS A 423 -7.11 23.42 -26.59
N ILE A 424 -7.33 22.41 -25.74
CA ILE A 424 -6.73 22.36 -24.38
C ILE A 424 -5.21 22.21 -24.49
N LYS A 425 -4.71 21.31 -25.34
CA LYS A 425 -3.27 21.14 -25.57
C LYS A 425 -2.63 22.40 -26.18
N GLU A 426 -3.34 23.11 -27.05
CA GLU A 426 -2.89 24.37 -27.62
C GLU A 426 -2.83 25.48 -26.55
N GLN A 427 -3.84 25.57 -25.66
CA GLN A 427 -3.80 26.50 -24.52
C GLN A 427 -2.67 26.17 -23.55
N GLU A 428 -2.48 24.89 -23.22
CA GLU A 428 -1.40 24.38 -22.39
C GLU A 428 -0.01 24.70 -22.99
N ASN A 429 0.15 24.50 -24.30
CA ASN A 429 1.38 24.83 -25.01
C ASN A 429 1.62 26.35 -25.07
N LYS A 430 0.55 27.16 -25.22
CA LYS A 430 0.64 28.63 -25.25
C LYS A 430 1.18 29.17 -23.94
N ILE A 431 0.63 28.75 -22.79
CA ILE A 431 1.11 29.24 -21.50
C ILE A 431 2.51 28.71 -21.17
N LYS A 432 2.84 27.46 -21.51
CA LYS A 432 4.21 26.92 -21.36
C LYS A 432 5.22 27.73 -22.16
N SER A 433 4.93 27.98 -23.44
CA SER A 433 5.80 28.80 -24.31
C SER A 433 5.93 30.24 -23.78
N PHE A 434 4.85 30.81 -23.27
CA PHE A 434 4.85 32.14 -22.67
C PHE A 434 5.68 32.21 -21.37
N TYR A 435 5.61 31.17 -20.55
CA TYR A 435 6.43 31.04 -19.35
C TYR A 435 7.92 30.90 -19.70
N GLU A 436 8.26 30.05 -20.68
CA GLU A 436 9.63 29.89 -21.16
C GLU A 436 10.22 31.21 -21.69
N ASN A 437 9.42 31.99 -22.42
CA ASN A 437 9.82 33.33 -22.85
C ASN A 437 10.05 34.27 -21.67
N THR A 438 9.13 34.28 -20.70
CA THR A 438 9.23 35.13 -19.49
C THR A 438 10.46 34.77 -18.65
N TYR A 439 10.75 33.48 -18.49
CA TYR A 439 11.95 33.01 -17.82
C TYR A 439 13.24 33.41 -18.56
N THR A 440 13.20 33.40 -19.89
CA THR A 440 14.32 33.88 -20.72
C THR A 440 14.53 35.39 -20.54
N ASN A 441 13.46 36.18 -20.50
CA ASN A 441 13.54 37.62 -20.22
C ASN A 441 14.16 37.88 -18.84
N TYR A 442 13.75 37.13 -17.81
CA TYR A 442 14.34 37.19 -16.48
C TYR A 442 15.85 36.91 -16.50
N LYS A 443 16.28 35.83 -17.18
CA LYS A 443 17.70 35.48 -17.32
C LYS A 443 18.51 36.56 -18.03
N ASN A 444 17.91 37.25 -18.99
CA ASN A 444 18.53 38.33 -19.75
C ASN A 444 18.51 39.69 -19.02
N GLY A 445 17.92 39.76 -17.82
CA GLY A 445 17.82 41.00 -17.03
C GLY A 445 16.73 41.96 -17.50
N LEU A 446 15.80 41.51 -18.35
CA LEU A 446 14.65 42.26 -18.83
C LEU A 446 13.52 42.20 -17.78
N TYR A 447 13.76 42.84 -16.63
CA TYR A 447 12.91 42.71 -15.44
C TYR A 447 11.55 43.41 -15.57
N ALA A 448 11.46 44.51 -16.31
CA ALA A 448 10.20 45.20 -16.55
C ALA A 448 9.23 44.32 -17.35
N GLU A 449 9.74 43.68 -18.40
CA GLU A 449 9.00 42.76 -19.25
C GLU A 449 8.51 41.52 -18.48
N VAL A 450 9.27 41.05 -17.49
CA VAL A 450 8.85 39.94 -16.62
C VAL A 450 7.64 40.33 -15.76
N ILE A 451 7.63 41.56 -15.24
CA ILE A 451 6.53 42.07 -14.44
C ILE A 451 5.27 42.20 -15.31
N ASP A 452 5.39 42.80 -16.50
CA ASP A 452 4.28 42.92 -17.45
C ASP A 452 3.74 41.56 -17.90
N ASN A 453 4.64 40.57 -18.10
CA ASN A 453 4.24 39.22 -18.47
C ASN A 453 3.43 38.52 -17.37
N TYR A 454 3.71 38.78 -16.09
CA TYR A 454 2.89 38.26 -14.99
C TYR A 454 1.47 38.85 -15.03
N ASP A 455 1.34 40.15 -15.23
CA ASP A 455 0.03 40.82 -15.31
C ASP A 455 -0.78 40.30 -16.51
N TYR A 456 -0.10 40.07 -17.66
CA TYR A 456 -0.73 39.41 -18.80
C TYR A 456 -1.16 37.96 -18.48
N ALA A 457 -0.29 37.18 -17.82
CA ALA A 457 -0.57 35.77 -17.52
C ALA A 457 -1.78 35.64 -16.59
N THR A 458 -1.87 36.46 -15.55
CA THR A 458 -2.99 36.44 -14.60
C THR A 458 -4.32 36.86 -15.23
N ALA A 459 -4.30 37.79 -16.19
CA ALA A 459 -5.49 38.20 -16.92
C ALA A 459 -6.01 37.12 -17.90
N ASN A 460 -5.10 36.41 -18.59
CA ASN A 460 -5.43 35.53 -19.72
C ASN A 460 -5.47 34.02 -19.36
N PHE A 461 -4.74 33.57 -18.33
CA PHE A 461 -4.63 32.17 -17.94
C PHE A 461 -5.12 31.93 -16.50
N LYS A 462 -6.36 32.32 -16.23
CA LYS A 462 -6.95 32.30 -14.88
C LYS A 462 -6.85 30.91 -14.23
N LYS A 463 -6.38 30.87 -12.98
CA LYS A 463 -6.25 29.66 -12.15
C LYS A 463 -5.35 28.55 -12.71
N HIS A 464 -4.42 28.87 -13.63
CA HIS A 464 -3.46 27.89 -14.12
C HIS A 464 -2.37 27.57 -13.10
N GLU A 465 -1.89 26.33 -13.11
CA GLU A 465 -0.83 25.80 -12.22
C GLU A 465 0.54 26.49 -12.37
N LEU A 466 0.76 27.28 -13.44
CA LEU A 466 2.03 27.96 -13.71
C LEU A 466 2.06 29.39 -13.15
N LEU A 467 0.90 29.93 -12.74
CA LEU A 467 0.82 31.29 -12.21
C LEU A 467 1.70 31.53 -10.97
N PRO A 468 1.85 30.59 -10.01
CA PRO A 468 2.80 30.76 -8.91
C PRO A 468 4.24 30.99 -9.39
N GLN A 469 4.66 30.30 -10.45
CA GLN A 469 6.01 30.41 -11.01
C GLN A 469 6.21 31.75 -11.73
N PHE A 470 5.19 32.25 -12.45
CA PHE A 470 5.23 33.63 -12.97
C PHE A 470 5.36 34.65 -11.84
N MET A 471 4.62 34.45 -10.75
CA MET A 471 4.67 35.35 -9.58
C MET A 471 6.05 35.34 -8.91
N LEU A 472 6.72 34.18 -8.84
CA LEU A 472 8.10 34.08 -8.39
C LEU A 472 9.04 34.92 -9.24
N LEU A 473 8.95 34.79 -10.57
CA LEU A 473 9.81 35.56 -11.48
C LEU A 473 9.57 37.06 -11.33
N LYS A 474 8.31 37.48 -11.13
CA LYS A 474 7.98 38.87 -10.78
C LYS A 474 8.65 39.28 -9.47
N ALA A 475 8.51 38.53 -8.39
CA ALA A 475 9.12 38.87 -7.10
C ALA A 475 10.65 38.96 -7.18
N LEU A 476 11.30 38.00 -7.86
CA LEU A 476 12.75 38.02 -8.09
C LEU A 476 13.18 39.21 -8.97
N SER A 477 12.36 39.63 -9.93
CA SER A 477 12.60 40.82 -10.75
C SER A 477 12.50 42.09 -9.92
N VAL A 478 11.49 42.20 -9.06
CA VAL A 478 11.36 43.30 -8.09
C VAL A 478 12.59 43.38 -7.19
N GLY A 479 13.10 42.24 -6.71
CA GLY A 479 14.34 42.21 -5.91
C GLY A 479 15.60 42.66 -6.63
N ARG A 480 15.60 42.67 -7.97
CA ARG A 480 16.72 43.18 -8.79
C ARG A 480 16.58 44.66 -9.12
N THR A 481 15.38 45.20 -9.13
CA THR A 481 15.08 46.58 -9.59
C THR A 481 14.71 47.54 -8.47
N SER A 482 14.31 47.03 -7.31
CA SER A 482 13.75 47.80 -6.21
C SER A 482 14.53 47.58 -4.91
N ASP A 483 14.14 48.27 -3.84
CA ASP A 483 14.75 48.07 -2.53
C ASP A 483 14.35 46.73 -1.88
N ILE A 484 15.11 46.38 -0.84
CA ILE A 484 14.98 45.11 -0.12
C ILE A 484 13.61 44.91 0.55
N ARG A 485 12.92 46.00 0.93
CA ARG A 485 11.55 45.92 1.49
C ARG A 485 10.55 45.59 0.41
N ALA A 486 10.65 46.25 -0.74
CA ALA A 486 9.82 45.93 -1.90
C ALA A 486 9.98 44.47 -2.32
N PHE A 487 11.21 43.93 -2.26
CA PHE A 487 11.46 42.53 -2.54
C PHE A 487 10.78 41.59 -1.53
N LYS A 488 11.00 41.82 -0.22
CA LYS A 488 10.39 41.02 0.84
C LYS A 488 8.85 41.05 0.76
N ASN A 489 8.27 42.20 0.45
CA ASN A 489 6.83 42.33 0.25
C ASN A 489 6.32 41.50 -0.94
N ALA A 490 7.03 41.53 -2.07
CA ALA A 490 6.68 40.72 -3.23
C ALA A 490 6.75 39.20 -2.92
N LEU A 491 7.71 38.78 -2.08
CA LEU A 491 7.79 37.39 -1.61
C LEU A 491 6.65 37.03 -0.64
N ASN A 492 6.29 37.94 0.27
CA ASN A 492 5.15 37.73 1.18
C ASN A 492 3.83 37.60 0.40
N GLU A 493 3.66 38.36 -0.69
CA GLU A 493 2.49 38.27 -1.57
C GLU A 493 2.30 36.86 -2.15
N ILE A 494 3.41 36.17 -2.50
CA ILE A 494 3.39 34.77 -2.95
C ILE A 494 2.85 33.86 -1.83
N VAL A 495 3.38 34.02 -0.61
CA VAL A 495 2.99 33.18 0.54
C VAL A 495 1.49 33.29 0.83
N VAL A 496 0.92 34.48 0.70
CA VAL A 496 -0.51 34.75 0.90
C VAL A 496 -1.35 34.22 -0.28
N THR A 497 -0.89 34.44 -1.51
CA THR A 497 -1.69 34.12 -2.71
C THR A 497 -1.68 32.63 -3.03
N TYR A 498 -0.57 31.92 -2.79
CA TYR A 498 -0.38 30.52 -3.16
C TYR A 498 0.19 29.66 -2.01
N PRO A 499 -0.47 29.59 -0.84
CA PRO A 499 0.11 29.00 0.38
C PRO A 499 0.53 27.53 0.25
N GLY A 500 -0.10 26.77 -0.66
CA GLY A 500 0.20 25.35 -0.91
C GLY A 500 1.12 25.08 -2.10
N SER A 501 1.70 26.09 -2.75
CA SER A 501 2.60 25.89 -3.90
C SER A 501 4.05 25.63 -3.47
N GLU A 502 4.83 24.91 -4.28
CA GLU A 502 6.27 24.72 -4.05
C GLU A 502 7.03 26.05 -4.01
N VAL A 503 6.57 27.03 -4.80
CA VAL A 503 7.12 28.39 -4.85
C VAL A 503 7.04 29.09 -3.49
N THR A 504 6.01 28.81 -2.69
CA THR A 504 5.86 29.37 -1.34
C THR A 504 6.95 28.90 -0.39
N ILE A 505 7.45 27.67 -0.56
CA ILE A 505 8.59 27.16 0.22
C ILE A 505 9.82 28.01 -0.10
N MET A 506 10.14 28.18 -1.38
CA MET A 506 11.25 29.04 -1.82
C MET A 506 11.09 30.50 -1.34
N ALA A 507 9.88 31.07 -1.44
CA ALA A 507 9.64 32.43 -0.97
C ALA A 507 9.91 32.57 0.53
N LYS A 508 9.45 31.62 1.35
CA LYS A 508 9.70 31.60 2.81
C LYS A 508 11.18 31.46 3.13
N GLU A 509 11.92 30.62 2.41
CA GLU A 509 13.37 30.47 2.59
C GLU A 509 14.12 31.77 2.28
N ILE A 510 13.75 32.46 1.19
CA ILE A 510 14.35 33.75 0.85
C ILE A 510 13.99 34.80 1.91
N ILE A 511 12.74 34.86 2.36
CA ILE A 511 12.31 35.76 3.44
C ILE A 511 13.11 35.50 4.72
N ALA A 512 13.30 34.23 5.10
CA ALA A 512 14.08 33.85 6.27
C ALA A 512 15.54 34.31 6.16
N TYR A 513 16.15 34.13 4.98
CA TYR A 513 17.49 34.65 4.70
C TYR A 513 17.55 36.18 4.77
N LEU A 514 16.57 36.89 4.21
CA LEU A 514 16.49 38.34 4.27
C LEU A 514 16.37 38.85 5.71
N ASN A 515 15.54 38.18 6.52
CA ASN A 515 15.39 38.47 7.94
C ASN A 515 16.71 38.27 8.71
N GLN A 516 17.46 37.20 8.42
CA GLN A 516 18.75 36.94 9.06
C GLN A 516 19.84 37.93 8.63
N SER A 517 19.89 38.29 7.35
CA SER A 517 20.94 39.15 6.78
C SER A 517 20.68 40.64 7.03
N HIS A 518 19.42 41.03 7.22
CA HIS A 518 19.00 42.42 7.44
C HIS A 518 18.04 42.53 8.64
N PRO A 519 18.51 42.28 9.87
CA PRO A 519 17.67 42.32 11.08
C PRO A 519 17.03 43.70 11.31
N VAL A 520 17.66 44.78 10.84
CA VAL A 520 17.12 46.15 10.89
C VAL A 520 15.75 46.26 10.21
N LEU A 521 15.49 45.47 9.15
CA LEU A 521 14.18 45.47 8.48
C LEU A 521 13.09 44.90 9.37
N ILE A 522 13.40 43.87 10.17
CA ILE A 522 12.47 43.31 11.16
C ILE A 522 12.22 44.36 12.25
N GLU A 523 13.28 45.05 12.67
CA GLU A 523 13.15 46.07 13.70
C GLU A 523 12.22 47.21 13.28
N GLU A 524 12.40 47.74 12.07
CA GLU A 524 11.56 48.78 11.46
C GLU A 524 10.13 48.30 11.23
N GLU A 525 9.92 47.07 10.72
CA GLU A 525 8.58 46.50 10.51
C GLU A 525 7.80 46.36 11.82
N GLU A 526 8.43 45.82 12.85
CA GLU A 526 7.83 45.73 14.18
C GLU A 526 7.56 47.12 14.77
N GLU A 527 8.40 48.13 14.50
CA GLU A 527 8.13 49.49 14.94
C GLU A 527 6.89 50.06 14.24
N ILE A 528 6.76 49.90 12.92
CA ILE A 528 5.58 50.34 12.16
C ILE A 528 4.32 49.63 12.70
N GLN A 529 4.36 48.29 12.77
CA GLN A 529 3.23 47.51 13.26
C GLN A 529 2.85 47.88 14.69
N SER A 530 3.83 48.14 15.56
CA SER A 530 3.56 48.55 16.95
C SER A 530 2.77 49.86 17.02
N GLN A 531 2.95 50.77 16.07
CA GLN A 531 2.20 52.03 16.01
C GLN A 531 0.80 51.88 15.40
N GLU A 532 0.59 50.85 14.58
CA GLU A 532 -0.69 50.56 13.95
C GLU A 532 -1.65 49.82 14.90
N ILE A 533 -1.13 48.87 15.69
CA ILE A 533 -1.95 47.99 16.54
C ILE A 533 -2.16 48.55 17.95
N TYR A 534 -1.24 49.37 18.48
CA TYR A 534 -1.34 49.95 19.82
C TYR A 534 -1.67 51.44 19.82
N SER A 535 -2.40 51.89 20.83
CA SER A 535 -2.83 53.29 20.98
C SER A 535 -2.53 53.84 22.38
N PHE A 536 -2.14 55.12 22.47
CA PHE A 536 -1.80 55.79 23.73
C PHE A 536 -2.90 56.79 24.10
N GLU A 537 -3.49 56.62 25.29
CA GLU A 537 -4.53 57.49 25.84
C GLU A 537 -4.31 57.68 27.35
N ASP A 538 -3.93 58.88 27.78
CA ASP A 538 -3.53 59.21 29.16
C ASP A 538 -4.66 59.07 30.19
N SER A 539 -5.91 59.32 29.77
CA SER A 539 -7.10 59.28 30.64
C SER A 539 -7.69 57.89 30.85
N THR A 540 -7.02 56.83 30.39
CA THR A 540 -7.53 55.44 30.50
C THR A 540 -6.90 54.71 31.68
N SER A 541 -7.55 53.64 32.14
CA SER A 541 -6.99 52.79 33.19
C SER A 541 -5.73 52.09 32.67
N HIS A 542 -4.63 52.27 33.39
CA HIS A 542 -3.36 51.64 33.13
C HIS A 542 -3.05 50.59 34.18
N TYR A 543 -2.27 49.61 33.77
CA TYR A 543 -1.78 48.50 34.57
C TYR A 543 -0.27 48.48 34.51
N PHE A 544 0.36 47.99 35.57
CA PHE A 544 1.74 47.55 35.49
C PHE A 544 1.77 46.10 35.06
N ALA A 545 2.73 45.74 34.20
CA ALA A 545 2.93 44.39 33.73
C ALA A 545 4.39 43.96 33.85
N LEU A 546 4.57 42.70 34.26
CA LEU A 546 5.83 41.98 34.24
C LEU A 546 5.65 40.73 33.39
N VAL A 547 6.43 40.61 32.33
CA VAL A 547 6.47 39.40 31.48
C VAL A 547 7.75 38.63 31.77
N VAL A 548 7.62 37.31 31.88
CA VAL A 548 8.74 36.38 32.11
C VAL A 548 8.59 35.13 31.22
N GLU A 549 9.71 34.48 30.90
CA GLU A 549 9.68 33.15 30.28
C GLU A 549 9.02 32.13 31.20
N LYS A 550 8.13 31.32 30.61
CA LYS A 550 7.47 30.20 31.27
C LYS A 550 8.49 29.17 31.78
N ASP A 551 8.18 28.56 32.92
CA ASP A 551 8.97 27.50 33.57
C ASP A 551 10.39 27.93 34.02
N LYS A 552 10.76 29.21 33.87
CA LYS A 552 12.04 29.77 34.36
C LYS A 552 11.96 30.35 35.75
N VAL A 553 10.75 30.70 36.21
CA VAL A 553 10.49 31.34 37.50
C VAL A 553 9.29 30.67 38.18
N ASP A 554 9.29 30.60 39.52
CA ASP A 554 8.09 30.20 40.26
C ASP A 554 7.10 31.37 40.27
N MET A 555 6.05 31.24 39.46
CA MET A 555 5.02 32.27 39.29
C MET A 555 4.30 32.61 40.61
N ASN A 556 4.10 31.64 41.51
CA ASN A 556 3.43 31.90 42.78
C ASN A 556 4.33 32.68 43.72
N GLN A 557 5.63 32.38 43.72
CA GLN A 557 6.63 33.09 44.49
C GLN A 557 6.79 34.54 43.99
N LEU A 558 6.84 34.74 42.68
CA LEU A 558 6.91 36.07 42.08
C LEU A 558 5.64 36.90 42.37
N LEU A 559 4.46 36.28 42.27
CA LEU A 559 3.19 36.91 42.64
C LEU A 559 3.16 37.30 44.12
N PHE A 560 3.67 36.43 45.01
CA PHE A 560 3.79 36.72 46.43
C PHE A 560 4.68 37.92 46.70
N PHE A 561 5.87 38.01 46.07
CA PHE A 561 6.76 39.16 46.26
C PHE A 561 6.13 40.47 45.76
N ILE A 562 5.41 40.45 44.64
CA ILE A 562 4.72 41.65 44.12
C ILE A 562 3.58 42.08 45.07
N ILE A 563 2.82 41.12 45.61
CA ILE A 563 1.77 41.42 46.60
C ILE A 563 2.38 41.97 47.90
N SER A 564 3.47 41.38 48.40
CA SER A 564 4.19 41.90 49.58
C SER A 564 4.70 43.32 49.33
N PHE A 565 5.31 43.57 48.17
CA PHE A 565 5.74 44.91 47.74
C PHE A 565 4.57 45.91 47.74
N ASN A 566 3.39 45.50 47.26
CA ASN A 566 2.19 46.35 47.29
C ASN A 566 1.77 46.69 48.72
N ILE A 567 1.74 45.70 49.61
CA ILE A 567 1.36 45.89 51.02
C ILE A 567 2.35 46.82 51.74
N ASP A 568 3.65 46.66 51.49
CA ASP A 568 4.68 47.43 52.20
C ASP A 568 4.79 48.87 51.73
N PHE A 569 4.56 49.12 50.44
CA PHE A 569 4.81 50.42 49.83
C PHE A 569 3.57 51.22 49.45
N TYR A 570 2.40 50.59 49.39
CA TYR A 570 1.14 51.18 48.94
C TYR A 570 -0.04 50.79 49.85
N THR A 571 0.13 50.96 51.17
CA THR A 571 -0.83 50.56 52.22
C THR A 571 -2.25 51.13 52.08
N SER A 572 -2.44 52.20 51.30
CA SER A 572 -3.72 52.86 51.07
C SER A 572 -4.41 52.47 49.76
N GLU A 573 -3.76 51.64 48.94
CA GLU A 573 -4.23 51.25 47.62
C GLU A 573 -4.74 49.80 47.63
N ASP A 574 -5.87 49.54 46.99
CA ASP A 574 -6.50 48.21 46.94
C ASP A 574 -6.06 47.42 45.68
N PHE A 575 -4.76 47.46 45.35
CA PHE A 575 -4.25 46.86 44.11
C PHE A 575 -4.61 45.38 43.94
N ILE A 576 -5.05 45.03 42.74
CA ILE A 576 -5.28 43.64 42.33
C ILE A 576 -4.07 43.17 41.55
N THR A 577 -3.43 42.09 42.01
CA THR A 577 -2.30 41.46 41.33
C THR A 577 -2.71 40.09 40.82
N GLU A 578 -2.59 39.86 39.52
CA GLU A 578 -3.01 38.64 38.85
C GLU A 578 -1.90 38.11 37.94
N GLY A 579 -1.74 36.79 37.89
CA GLY A 579 -0.80 36.10 37.01
C GLY A 579 -1.53 35.22 36.00
N GLU A 580 -1.15 35.29 34.74
CA GLU A 580 -1.74 34.49 33.66
C GLU A 580 -0.72 34.15 32.57
N MET A 581 -1.13 33.30 31.63
CA MET A 581 -0.34 32.99 30.44
C MET A 581 -0.54 34.10 29.40
N LEU A 582 0.55 34.64 28.88
CA LEU A 582 0.49 35.61 27.77
C LEU A 582 0.40 34.87 26.43
N ASP A 583 1.27 33.88 26.25
CA ASP A 583 1.33 32.98 25.10
C ASP A 583 1.82 31.58 25.54
N ASP A 584 2.28 30.75 24.60
CA ASP A 584 2.71 29.38 24.90
C ASP A 584 4.04 29.31 25.68
N ASP A 585 4.86 30.38 25.58
CA ASP A 585 6.24 30.49 26.06
C ASP A 585 6.42 31.56 27.16
N HIS A 586 5.47 32.47 27.35
CA HIS A 586 5.56 33.59 28.30
C HIS A 586 4.38 33.65 29.28
N GLN A 587 4.70 34.10 30.50
CA GLN A 587 3.74 34.42 31.55
C GLN A 587 3.74 35.92 31.82
N ILE A 588 2.59 36.47 32.20
CA ILE A 588 2.42 37.89 32.52
C ILE A 588 1.80 38.04 33.91
N ILE A 589 2.39 38.90 34.74
CA ILE A 589 1.77 39.40 35.97
C ILE A 589 1.29 40.81 35.72
N THR A 590 0.03 41.10 36.05
CA THR A 590 -0.54 42.44 35.98
C THR A 590 -0.92 42.95 37.37
N VAL A 591 -0.60 44.21 37.64
CA VAL A 591 -1.09 44.96 38.80
C VAL A 591 -2.08 45.99 38.28
N LYS A 592 -3.28 46.01 38.86
CA LYS A 592 -4.43 46.81 38.40
C LYS A 592 -4.85 47.83 39.47
N GLN A 593 -5.80 48.69 39.09
CA GLN A 593 -6.41 49.75 39.91
C GLN A 593 -5.57 51.02 40.09
N PHE A 594 -4.70 51.35 39.14
CA PHE A 594 -4.09 52.68 39.10
C PHE A 594 -5.11 53.74 38.68
N VAL A 595 -5.05 54.92 39.33
CA VAL A 595 -5.96 56.05 39.05
C VAL A 595 -5.73 56.62 37.66
N ASP A 596 -4.49 56.69 37.22
CA ASP A 596 -4.08 57.19 35.91
C ASP A 596 -2.74 56.57 35.46
N GLU A 597 -2.28 56.95 34.27
CA GLU A 597 -0.99 56.56 33.71
C GLU A 597 0.19 56.92 34.62
N LYS A 598 0.14 58.09 35.27
CA LYS A 598 1.23 58.56 36.13
C LYS A 598 1.41 57.67 37.35
N ALA A 599 0.32 57.30 38.02
CA ALA A 599 0.36 56.38 39.15
C ALA A 599 0.97 55.02 38.75
N ALA A 600 0.62 54.49 37.57
CA ALA A 600 1.19 53.26 37.05
C ALA A 600 2.70 53.40 36.72
N MET A 601 3.12 54.54 36.17
CA MET A 601 4.53 54.81 35.86
C MET A 601 5.40 55.07 37.10
N GLU A 602 4.85 55.67 38.15
CA GLU A 602 5.49 55.79 39.47
C GLU A 602 5.70 54.41 40.08
N TYR A 603 4.67 53.56 40.02
CA TYR A 603 4.75 52.16 40.44
C TYR A 603 5.84 51.40 39.67
N TYR A 604 5.80 51.45 38.34
CA TYR A 604 6.81 50.87 37.45
C TYR A 604 8.24 51.29 37.82
N SER A 605 8.44 52.58 38.12
CA SER A 605 9.75 53.12 38.46
C SER A 605 10.28 52.60 39.79
N LYS A 606 9.39 52.33 40.74
CA LYS A 606 9.75 51.83 42.08
C LYS A 606 10.00 50.32 42.06
N ILE A 607 9.09 49.53 41.47
CA ILE A 607 9.16 48.07 41.50
C ILE A 607 10.32 47.49 40.67
N LYS A 608 10.69 48.14 39.55
CA LYS A 608 11.81 47.69 38.71
C LYS A 608 13.18 47.73 39.42
N SER A 609 13.25 48.34 40.61
CA SER A 609 14.45 48.47 41.43
C SER A 609 14.36 47.67 42.73
N ASP A 610 13.31 46.87 42.91
CA ASP A 610 13.09 46.09 44.13
C ASP A 610 14.05 44.88 44.21
N PRO A 611 14.87 44.75 45.27
CA PRO A 611 15.87 43.70 45.36
C PRO A 611 15.30 42.28 45.43
N GLU A 612 14.14 42.08 46.06
CA GLU A 612 13.55 40.74 46.26
C GLU A 612 12.97 40.24 44.94
N ILE A 613 12.24 41.09 44.23
CA ILE A 613 11.69 40.78 42.91
C ILE A 613 12.82 40.56 41.90
N LEU A 614 13.85 41.40 41.88
CA LEU A 614 14.98 41.23 40.95
C LEU A 614 15.81 39.97 41.23
N ALA A 615 15.91 39.54 42.49
CA ALA A 615 16.59 38.29 42.83
C ALA A 615 15.87 37.08 42.23
N GLU A 616 14.53 37.08 42.27
CA GLU A 616 13.70 36.03 41.67
C GLU A 616 13.82 36.00 40.14
N LEU A 617 14.01 37.17 39.52
CA LEU A 617 14.14 37.31 38.06
C LEU A 617 15.56 37.05 37.53
N SER A 618 16.54 36.75 38.39
CA SER A 618 17.96 36.69 38.03
C SER A 618 18.33 35.65 36.96
N ASN A 619 17.50 34.61 36.77
CA ASN A 619 17.75 33.52 35.83
C ASN A 619 16.76 33.47 34.66
N THR A 620 16.03 34.55 34.39
CA THR A 620 15.06 34.63 33.28
C THR A 620 15.23 35.91 32.47
N ILE A 621 14.78 35.91 31.22
CA ILE A 621 14.53 37.14 30.47
C ILE A 621 13.20 37.70 30.97
N TYR A 622 13.20 38.99 31.31
CA TYR A 622 12.03 39.66 31.83
C TYR A 622 11.88 41.06 31.24
N ASP A 623 10.63 41.51 31.17
CA ASP A 623 10.27 42.83 30.70
C ASP A 623 9.23 43.48 31.62
N PHE A 624 9.56 44.68 32.08
CA PHE A 624 8.64 45.54 32.83
C PHE A 624 8.08 46.62 31.90
N PHE A 625 6.78 46.85 31.97
CA PHE A 625 6.14 47.96 31.26
C PHE A 625 4.80 48.37 31.90
N VAL A 626 4.30 49.54 31.50
CA VAL A 626 2.94 49.99 31.80
C VAL A 626 2.08 49.81 30.56
N ILE A 627 0.86 49.32 30.74
CA ILE A 627 -0.06 48.96 29.65
C ILE A 627 -1.50 49.33 29.98
N SER A 628 -2.23 49.88 29.00
CA SER A 628 -3.67 50.14 29.16
C SER A 628 -4.50 48.86 28.99
N ASP A 629 -5.72 48.83 29.54
CA ASP A 629 -6.64 47.67 29.36
C ASP A 629 -6.82 47.29 27.88
N LYS A 630 -6.93 48.28 27.00
CA LYS A 630 -7.05 48.06 25.56
C LYS A 630 -5.80 47.40 24.97
N ASN A 631 -4.62 47.94 25.28
CA ASN A 631 -3.37 47.40 24.75
C ASN A 631 -3.06 46.02 25.35
N LEU A 632 -3.50 45.74 26.58
CA LEU A 632 -3.38 44.42 27.19
C LEU A 632 -4.16 43.37 26.40
N LYS A 633 -5.38 43.68 25.95
CA LYS A 633 -6.14 42.79 25.04
C LYS A 633 -5.39 42.60 23.72
N THR A 634 -4.86 43.68 23.15
CA THR A 634 -4.11 43.61 21.89
C THR A 634 -2.83 42.78 21.99
N ILE A 635 -2.07 42.84 23.10
CA ILE A 635 -0.86 42.01 23.25
C ILE A 635 -1.20 40.52 23.41
N HIS A 636 -2.36 40.17 24.01
CA HIS A 636 -2.84 38.78 24.02
C HIS A 636 -3.24 38.27 22.62
N GLU A 637 -3.74 39.15 21.75
CA GLU A 637 -4.09 38.80 20.37
C GLU A 637 -2.85 38.70 19.46
N ASP A 638 -1.93 39.67 19.55
CA ASP A 638 -0.72 39.75 18.73
C ASP A 638 0.40 38.80 19.21
N LYS A 639 0.41 38.45 20.50
CA LYS A 639 1.42 37.57 21.15
C LYS A 639 2.87 38.02 20.92
N SER A 640 3.12 39.31 20.71
CA SER A 640 4.47 39.86 20.52
C SER A 640 4.79 40.93 21.56
N VAL A 641 5.56 40.53 22.58
CA VAL A 641 6.08 41.44 23.61
C VAL A 641 7.02 42.49 23.00
N SER A 642 7.85 42.08 22.04
CA SER A 642 8.81 42.97 21.35
C SER A 642 8.14 44.19 20.72
N LYS A 643 7.03 43.99 19.99
CA LYS A 643 6.28 45.10 19.38
C LYS A 643 5.74 46.04 20.45
N TYR A 644 5.15 45.51 21.51
CA TYR A 644 4.63 46.34 22.58
C TYR A 644 5.72 47.15 23.28
N LEU A 645 6.88 46.56 23.53
CA LEU A 645 8.02 47.27 24.14
C LEU A 645 8.51 48.44 23.29
N LYS A 646 8.49 48.32 21.96
CA LYS A 646 8.83 49.44 21.05
C LYS A 646 7.82 50.57 21.20
N PHE A 647 6.53 50.24 21.23
CA PHE A 647 5.47 51.21 21.49
C PHE A 647 5.63 51.87 22.87
N PHE A 648 5.84 51.06 23.92
CA PHE A 648 6.02 51.52 25.31
C PHE A 648 7.20 52.49 25.44
N LYS A 649 8.38 52.12 24.92
CA LYS A 649 9.58 52.98 24.92
C LYS A 649 9.31 54.33 24.26
N LYS A 650 8.55 54.35 23.15
CA LYS A 650 8.27 55.56 22.38
C LYS A 650 7.22 56.47 23.00
N GLN A 651 6.24 55.92 23.70
CA GLN A 651 5.11 56.68 24.24
C GLN A 651 5.25 57.01 25.73
N TYR A 652 5.76 56.08 26.54
CA TYR A 652 5.82 56.20 28.01
C TYR A 652 7.20 56.58 28.54
N LEU A 653 8.29 56.24 27.84
CA LEU A 653 9.68 56.48 28.30
C LEU A 653 10.37 57.67 27.60
N ARG A 654 9.59 58.66 27.18
CA ARG A 654 10.09 59.83 26.42
C ARG A 654 11.08 60.70 27.19
#